data_AF-A0A2H6G5I1-F1
#
_entry.id   AF-A0A2H6G5I1-F1
#
_cell.length_a   1.000
_cell.length_b   1.000
_cell.length_c   1.000
_cell.angle_alpha   90.00
_cell.angle_beta   90.00
_cell.angle_gamma   90.00
#
_symmetry.space_group_name_H-M   'P 1'
#
loop_
_entity.id
_entity.type
_entity.pdbx_description
1 polymer ?
#
loop_
_entity_poly.entity_id
_entity_poly.type
_entity_poly.pdbx_seq_one_letter_code
_entity_poly.pdbx_strand_id
1 'polypeptide(L)'
;MTQIKEPISPLRQRMIEDMSLRKLAPKTQSGYIRVVKNFTHYLGRPPDTASAEELRHYQLHLVERGISSISLNASITALRFFFGVTLDHSELTAKMSSVHEPRKLPVVLSREEAARLIECTSNEKYKAMLTVAYGAGLRASEVVSLKINDIDSTRMTLRVEQGKGHKDRYALLSPVLLERLRDWWRVAHSKGKMLEGGWLFPGQNIVNPIGTRQLNRACHAAVIAAEIDKRVSMHTLRHSFATHLLEAKVDIRVIQVLLGHKKLETTALYAQVATGILREVISPLESLTPPDQVASMPRPTLEVADIFRTHGPDWRTRQAGHLSLAQLQVMSAIEHCRSAALGGHVLRCNACEQSQVAYNSCRNRHCPKCQASAAHRWLEARQADLLPVDYYHLVFTLPAPISDIAYQNKSVIYTILFKTAAETLLAIAGDPKHLGARIGLTLVLHTWGSAMTHHPHVHGIVPGGGLSPDGERWVACRPGFFLPVRVLSRLFRRRFLEQLMEAHRTDKLRFFGEHRDLAEAKSFSNWLKPMQWVEWVVYAKRPFAGPAAVLAYLSRYTHRVAIANSRLLSMDERGVTFKWKDYRRKGQNRHQCMTLTSHEFMRRFLLHVLPGGFHRIRHYGLASNTGRKKYLAQARELLRCEELDASTDAGTNSVEPTVSGDAPTTFVCPDCGGPMVIIEVFVPGQLPRAPPMSVGES
;
A
#
# COMPACT_ATOMS: atom_id res chain seq x y z
N MET A 1 36.42 34.54 -33.35
CA MET A 1 37.43 34.11 -32.37
C MET A 1 37.40 32.60 -32.27
N THR A 2 38.29 31.96 -33.03
CA THR A 2 38.51 30.52 -33.09
C THR A 2 38.95 30.07 -31.69
N GLN A 3 38.15 29.24 -31.01
CA GLN A 3 38.55 28.65 -29.73
C GLN A 3 39.79 27.78 -29.97
N ILE A 4 40.93 28.25 -29.50
CA ILE A 4 42.15 27.46 -29.36
C ILE A 4 41.78 26.29 -28.43
N LYS A 5 41.54 25.10 -29.01
CA LYS A 5 41.39 23.87 -28.23
C LYS A 5 42.75 23.59 -27.61
N GLU A 6 42.85 23.66 -26.28
CA GLU A 6 44.01 23.18 -25.55
C GLU A 6 44.41 21.79 -26.09
N PRO A 7 45.70 21.53 -26.36
CA PRO A 7 46.14 20.21 -26.81
C PRO A 7 45.75 19.17 -25.77
N ILE A 8 44.87 18.24 -26.16
CA ILE A 8 44.41 17.15 -25.31
C ILE A 8 45.57 16.17 -25.15
N SER A 9 45.96 15.85 -23.92
CA SER A 9 47.02 14.86 -23.70
C SER A 9 46.62 13.48 -24.25
N PRO A 10 47.57 12.65 -24.73
CA PRO A 10 47.27 11.31 -25.25
C PRO A 10 46.47 10.46 -24.25
N LEU A 11 46.79 10.58 -22.96
CA LEU A 11 46.11 9.88 -21.87
C LEU A 11 44.65 10.34 -21.68
N ARG A 12 44.39 11.65 -21.80
CA ARG A 12 43.03 12.19 -21.74
C ARG A 12 42.22 11.79 -22.97
N GLN A 13 42.86 11.75 -24.14
CA GLN A 13 42.24 11.31 -25.40
C GLN A 13 41.83 9.83 -25.30
N ARG A 14 42.71 8.95 -24.84
CA ARG A 14 42.42 7.53 -24.59
C ARG A 14 41.22 7.34 -23.65
N MET A 15 41.19 8.08 -22.53
CA MET A 15 40.05 8.01 -21.59
C MET A 15 38.73 8.46 -22.25
N ILE A 16 38.75 9.50 -23.09
CA ILE A 16 37.56 9.96 -23.84
C ILE A 16 37.08 8.88 -24.80
N GLU A 17 37.99 8.21 -25.50
CA GLU A 17 37.70 7.10 -26.40
C GLU A 17 37.08 5.92 -25.64
N ASP A 18 37.67 5.50 -24.52
CA ASP A 18 37.15 4.41 -23.67
C ASP A 18 35.73 4.70 -23.17
N MET A 19 35.48 5.94 -22.73
CA MET A 19 34.15 6.37 -22.29
C MET A 19 33.15 6.42 -23.45
N SER A 20 33.60 6.79 -24.65
CA SER A 20 32.78 6.87 -25.87
C SER A 20 32.43 5.50 -26.42
N LEU A 21 33.39 4.57 -26.46
CA LEU A 21 33.18 3.16 -26.80
C LEU A 21 32.12 2.52 -25.90
N ARG A 22 32.10 2.90 -24.62
CA ARG A 22 31.11 2.45 -23.62
C ARG A 22 29.81 3.26 -23.63
N LYS A 23 29.66 4.22 -24.55
CA LYS A 23 28.47 5.09 -24.72
C LYS A 23 28.09 5.83 -23.43
N LEU A 24 29.08 6.29 -22.66
CA LEU A 24 28.82 7.11 -21.47
C LEU A 24 28.27 8.48 -21.87
N ALA A 25 27.27 8.97 -21.12
CA ALA A 25 26.64 10.25 -21.40
C ALA A 25 27.65 11.42 -21.30
N PRO A 26 27.52 12.49 -22.12
CA PRO A 26 28.48 13.60 -22.15
C PRO A 26 28.75 14.25 -20.78
N LYS A 27 27.73 14.33 -19.93
CA LYS A 27 27.84 14.86 -18.57
C LYS A 27 28.68 13.95 -17.66
N THR A 28 28.58 12.63 -17.83
CA THR A 28 29.40 11.65 -17.10
C THR A 28 30.85 11.77 -17.55
N GLN A 29 31.10 11.88 -18.86
CA GLN A 29 32.46 12.05 -19.39
C GLN A 29 33.13 13.30 -18.83
N SER A 30 32.43 14.43 -18.87
CA SER A 30 32.92 15.70 -18.32
C SER A 30 33.19 15.60 -16.81
N GLY A 31 32.36 14.87 -16.07
CA GLY A 31 32.53 14.63 -14.64
C GLY A 31 33.77 13.80 -14.33
N TYR A 32 33.99 12.72 -15.07
CA TYR A 32 35.14 11.83 -14.89
C TYR A 32 36.45 12.55 -15.21
N ILE A 33 36.49 13.29 -16.32
CA ILE A 33 37.65 14.11 -16.70
C ILE A 33 37.96 15.13 -15.61
N ARG A 34 36.94 15.77 -15.02
CA ARG A 34 37.14 16.73 -13.93
C ARG A 34 37.75 16.08 -12.69
N VAL A 35 37.31 14.87 -12.33
CA VAL A 35 37.90 14.14 -11.20
C VAL A 35 39.37 13.83 -11.47
N VAL A 36 39.69 13.28 -12.64
CA VAL A 36 41.08 12.98 -13.00
C VAL A 36 41.92 14.25 -13.03
N LYS A 37 41.41 15.35 -13.58
CA LYS A 37 42.12 16.65 -13.56
C LYS A 37 42.40 17.14 -12.13
N ASN A 38 41.43 17.01 -11.22
CA ASN A 38 41.62 17.38 -9.82
C ASN A 38 42.65 16.47 -9.12
N PHE A 39 42.68 15.19 -9.46
CA PHE A 39 43.65 14.24 -8.94
C PHE A 39 45.06 14.51 -9.48
N THR A 40 45.21 14.77 -10.77
CA THR A 40 46.47 15.20 -11.38
C THR A 40 47.00 16.48 -10.72
N HIS A 41 46.12 17.44 -10.43
CA HIS A 41 46.52 18.66 -9.73
C HIS A 41 47.00 18.39 -8.29
N TYR A 42 46.36 17.45 -7.58
CA TYR A 42 46.80 17.03 -6.24
C TYR A 42 48.17 16.35 -6.27
N LEU A 43 48.42 15.48 -7.26
CA LEU A 43 49.70 14.78 -7.39
C LEU A 43 50.84 15.67 -7.89
N GLY A 44 50.53 16.74 -8.64
CA GLY A 44 51.54 17.59 -9.29
C GLY A 44 52.28 16.92 -10.45
N ARG A 45 51.91 15.68 -10.81
CA ARG A 45 52.54 14.86 -11.86
C ARG A 45 51.49 14.03 -12.62
N PRO A 46 51.84 13.41 -13.77
CA PRO A 46 50.90 12.60 -14.55
C PRO A 46 50.21 11.51 -13.70
N PRO A 47 48.87 11.38 -13.80
CA PRO A 47 48.07 10.56 -12.89
C PRO A 47 48.28 9.04 -13.05
N ASP A 48 48.83 8.60 -14.18
CA ASP A 48 49.23 7.23 -14.48
C ASP A 48 50.44 6.75 -13.66
N THR A 49 51.20 7.66 -13.05
CA THR A 49 52.37 7.34 -12.22
C THR A 49 52.05 7.12 -10.72
N ALA A 50 50.76 7.12 -10.37
CA ALA A 50 50.30 7.05 -8.99
C ALA A 50 50.32 5.63 -8.43
N SER A 51 50.72 5.50 -7.17
CA SER A 51 50.65 4.26 -6.39
C SER A 51 49.28 4.08 -5.70
N ALA A 52 49.01 2.86 -5.24
CA ALA A 52 47.81 2.55 -4.46
C ALA A 52 47.72 3.37 -3.15
N GLU A 53 48.86 3.71 -2.55
CA GLU A 53 48.90 4.49 -1.31
C GLU A 53 48.60 5.97 -1.58
N GLU A 54 49.06 6.52 -2.70
CA GLU A 54 48.72 7.89 -3.10
C GLU A 54 47.23 8.05 -3.44
N LEU A 55 46.59 7.02 -3.99
CA LEU A 55 45.13 7.01 -4.18
C LEU A 55 44.38 7.01 -2.86
N ARG A 56 44.89 6.28 -1.85
CA ARG A 56 44.36 6.29 -0.49
C ARG A 56 44.57 7.65 0.17
N HIS A 57 45.74 8.26 0.04
CA HIS A 57 46.03 9.60 0.55
C HIS A 57 45.16 10.67 -0.12
N TYR A 58 44.91 10.56 -1.42
CA TYR A 58 43.98 11.45 -2.10
C TYR A 58 42.55 11.28 -1.58
N GLN A 59 42.13 10.04 -1.32
CA GLN A 59 40.82 9.80 -0.71
C GLN A 59 40.73 10.43 0.69
N LEU A 60 41.78 10.34 1.52
CA LEU A 60 41.87 11.00 2.82
C LEU A 60 41.81 12.53 2.68
N HIS A 61 42.57 13.11 1.75
CA HIS A 61 42.55 14.54 1.45
C HIS A 61 41.14 15.04 1.07
N LEU A 62 40.37 14.25 0.30
CA LEU A 62 38.99 14.60 -0.03
C LEU A 62 38.08 14.57 1.21
N VAL A 63 38.31 13.64 2.14
CA VAL A 63 37.58 13.57 3.42
C VAL A 63 37.93 14.75 4.32
N GLU A 64 39.21 15.08 4.46
CA GLU A 64 39.69 16.23 5.26
C GLU A 64 39.15 17.57 4.76
N ARG A 65 38.97 17.72 3.44
CA ARG A 65 38.35 18.91 2.84
C ARG A 65 36.82 18.97 3.02
N GLY A 66 36.23 18.02 3.72
CA GLY A 66 34.79 17.98 3.98
C GLY A 66 33.94 17.72 2.72
N ILE A 67 34.50 17.05 1.71
CA ILE A 67 33.76 16.71 0.49
C ILE A 67 32.60 15.75 0.84
N SER A 68 31.41 16.01 0.29
CA SER A 68 30.24 15.16 0.54
C SER A 68 30.48 13.71 0.10
N SER A 69 29.87 12.74 0.81
CA SER A 69 29.97 11.31 0.48
C SER A 69 29.56 10.98 -0.96
N ILE A 70 28.59 11.72 -1.52
CA ILE A 70 28.18 11.61 -2.94
C ILE A 70 29.34 11.97 -3.86
N SER A 71 29.95 13.12 -3.63
CA SER A 71 31.08 13.61 -4.42
C SER A 71 32.30 12.70 -4.27
N LEU A 72 32.57 12.21 -3.06
CA LEU A 72 33.64 11.26 -2.79
C LEU A 72 33.45 9.96 -3.57
N ASN A 73 32.26 9.34 -3.48
CA ASN A 73 31.95 8.11 -4.21
C ASN A 73 31.98 8.30 -5.73
N ALA A 74 31.55 9.46 -6.23
CA ALA A 74 31.67 9.80 -7.65
C ALA A 74 33.14 9.91 -8.08
N SER A 75 33.99 10.53 -7.25
CA SER A 75 35.44 10.60 -7.48
C SER A 75 36.07 9.21 -7.49
N ILE A 76 35.75 8.35 -6.52
CA ILE A 76 36.23 6.96 -6.47
C ILE A 76 35.82 6.19 -7.73
N THR A 77 34.57 6.35 -8.17
CA THR A 77 34.08 5.65 -9.37
C THR A 77 34.82 6.11 -10.64
N ALA A 78 35.08 7.42 -10.77
CA ALA A 78 35.84 7.96 -11.88
C ALA A 78 37.31 7.50 -11.87
N LEU A 79 37.95 7.45 -10.70
CA LEU A 79 39.32 6.94 -10.55
C LEU A 79 39.40 5.44 -10.82
N ARG A 80 38.45 4.64 -10.32
CA ARG A 80 38.33 3.21 -10.67
C ARG A 80 38.17 2.98 -12.16
N PHE A 81 37.42 3.84 -12.85
CA PHE A 81 37.33 3.78 -14.30
C PHE A 81 38.68 4.11 -14.95
N PHE A 82 39.31 5.21 -14.55
CA PHE A 82 40.58 5.64 -15.12
C PHE A 82 41.67 4.57 -14.95
N PHE A 83 41.90 4.09 -13.72
CA PHE A 83 42.93 3.08 -13.46
C PHE A 83 42.54 1.69 -13.99
N GLY A 84 41.30 1.24 -13.75
CA GLY A 84 40.90 -0.12 -14.11
C GLY A 84 40.45 -0.33 -15.56
N VAL A 85 40.06 0.72 -16.29
CA VAL A 85 39.63 0.62 -17.69
C VAL A 85 40.63 1.26 -18.64
N THR A 86 41.05 2.50 -18.36
CA THR A 86 41.94 3.23 -19.27
C THR A 86 43.40 2.79 -19.13
N LEU A 87 43.83 2.44 -17.91
CA LEU A 87 45.20 2.02 -17.63
C LEU A 87 45.37 0.51 -17.39
N ASP A 88 44.29 -0.26 -17.25
CA ASP A 88 44.28 -1.71 -16.95
C ASP A 88 44.98 -2.10 -15.63
N HIS A 89 44.98 -1.19 -14.65
CA HIS A 89 45.58 -1.34 -13.32
C HIS A 89 44.51 -1.31 -12.22
N SER A 90 43.60 -2.27 -12.25
CA SER A 90 42.46 -2.33 -11.31
C SER A 90 42.89 -2.49 -9.84
N GLU A 91 44.01 -3.16 -9.60
CA GLU A 91 44.64 -3.44 -8.30
C GLU A 91 44.99 -2.17 -7.51
N LEU A 92 45.36 -1.09 -8.20
CA LEU A 92 45.71 0.19 -7.54
C LEU A 92 44.53 0.81 -6.79
N THR A 93 43.30 0.48 -7.21
CA THR A 93 42.08 1.04 -6.64
C THR A 93 41.40 0.13 -5.62
N ALA A 94 41.97 -1.06 -5.36
CA ALA A 94 41.40 -2.07 -4.47
C ALA A 94 41.25 -1.56 -3.02
N LYS A 95 42.21 -0.73 -2.56
CA LYS A 95 42.20 -0.13 -1.22
C LYS A 95 41.25 1.06 -1.07
N MET A 96 40.73 1.61 -2.17
CA MET A 96 39.80 2.74 -2.12
C MET A 96 38.44 2.28 -1.58
N SER A 97 37.94 2.94 -0.55
CA SER A 97 36.74 2.50 0.17
C SER A 97 35.55 3.38 -0.16
N SER A 98 34.47 2.82 -0.70
CA SER A 98 33.23 3.58 -0.89
C SER A 98 32.56 3.83 0.46
N VAL A 99 32.09 5.05 0.69
CA VAL A 99 31.43 5.42 1.95
C VAL A 99 29.93 5.18 1.82
N HIS A 100 29.35 4.49 2.80
CA HIS A 100 27.90 4.33 2.85
C HIS A 100 27.23 5.69 3.08
N GLU A 101 26.26 6.03 2.25
CA GLU A 101 25.46 7.24 2.40
C GLU A 101 24.09 6.89 2.98
N PRO A 102 23.76 7.35 4.21
CA PRO A 102 22.42 7.22 4.76
C PRO A 102 21.42 7.98 3.88
N ARG A 103 20.41 7.30 3.37
CA ARG A 103 19.38 7.94 2.54
C ARG A 103 18.51 8.85 3.41
N LYS A 104 18.60 10.16 3.18
CA LYS A 104 17.71 11.15 3.81
C LYS A 104 16.28 11.02 3.25
N LEU A 105 15.29 11.19 4.11
CA LEU A 105 13.88 11.18 3.69
C LEU A 105 13.61 12.36 2.74
N PRO A 106 12.90 12.12 1.63
CA PRO A 106 12.60 13.18 0.67
C PRO A 106 11.66 14.23 1.28
N VAL A 107 11.99 15.51 1.12
CA VAL A 107 11.08 16.61 1.46
C VAL A 107 9.87 16.55 0.52
N VAL A 108 8.67 16.68 1.09
CA VAL A 108 7.39 16.70 0.38
C VAL A 108 6.63 17.98 0.74
N LEU A 109 6.11 18.66 -0.27
CA LEU A 109 5.17 19.76 -0.10
C LEU A 109 3.79 19.19 0.19
N SER A 110 3.05 19.81 1.10
CA SER A 110 1.60 19.67 1.21
C SER A 110 0.92 20.13 -0.08
N ARG A 111 -0.39 19.85 -0.20
CA ARG A 111 -1.15 20.22 -1.40
C ARG A 111 -1.35 21.74 -1.45
N GLU A 112 -1.51 22.35 -0.30
CA GLU A 112 -1.68 23.78 -0.08
C GLU A 112 -0.38 24.50 -0.45
N GLU A 113 0.77 24.04 0.04
CA GLU A 113 2.08 24.59 -0.36
C GLU A 113 2.34 24.44 -1.86
N ALA A 114 2.00 23.29 -2.46
CA ALA A 114 2.16 23.08 -3.90
C ALA A 114 1.26 24.01 -4.73
N ALA A 115 0.02 24.26 -4.28
CA ALA A 115 -0.89 25.19 -4.92
C ALA A 115 -0.38 26.64 -4.81
N ARG A 116 0.01 27.09 -3.60
CA ARG A 116 0.60 28.42 -3.38
C ARG A 116 1.84 28.65 -4.25
N LEU A 117 2.75 27.67 -4.31
CA LEU A 117 3.95 27.76 -5.14
C LEU A 117 3.63 28.00 -6.63
N ILE A 118 2.61 27.33 -7.17
CA ILE A 118 2.20 27.50 -8.56
C ILE A 118 1.54 28.87 -8.76
N GLU A 119 0.60 29.26 -7.89
CA GLU A 119 -0.16 30.50 -8.05
C GLU A 119 0.69 31.76 -7.83
N CYS A 120 1.62 31.76 -6.88
CA CYS A 120 2.56 32.87 -6.64
C CYS A 120 3.61 33.04 -7.77
N THR A 121 3.64 32.14 -8.76
CA THR A 121 4.54 32.27 -9.90
C THR A 121 3.97 33.30 -10.90
N SER A 122 4.50 34.53 -10.87
CA SER A 122 3.99 35.65 -11.68
C SER A 122 4.12 35.46 -13.21
N ASN A 123 5.12 34.72 -13.67
CA ASN A 123 5.34 34.48 -15.09
C ASN A 123 4.54 33.26 -15.57
N GLU A 124 3.58 33.47 -16.48
CA GLU A 124 2.70 32.42 -17.02
C GLU A 124 3.44 31.23 -17.63
N LYS A 125 4.60 31.46 -18.26
CA LYS A 125 5.45 30.37 -18.76
C LYS A 125 5.95 29.49 -17.63
N TYR A 126 6.53 30.10 -16.59
CA TYR A 126 7.07 29.36 -15.45
C TYR A 126 5.96 28.70 -14.64
N LYS A 127 4.81 29.37 -14.48
CA LYS A 127 3.61 28.80 -13.87
C LYS A 127 3.18 27.52 -14.59
N ALA A 128 3.08 27.55 -15.93
CA ALA A 128 2.77 26.37 -16.74
C ALA A 128 3.84 25.26 -16.58
N MET A 129 5.13 25.61 -16.58
CA MET A 129 6.21 24.62 -16.39
C MET A 129 6.16 23.94 -15.01
N LEU A 130 5.92 24.69 -13.93
CA LEU A 130 5.79 24.15 -12.58
C LEU A 130 4.51 23.30 -12.44
N THR A 131 3.43 23.73 -13.09
CA THR A 131 2.18 22.97 -13.19
C THR A 131 2.39 21.63 -13.90
N VAL A 132 3.18 21.58 -14.98
CA VAL A 132 3.56 20.31 -15.64
C VAL A 132 4.41 19.44 -14.71
N ALA A 133 5.42 20.03 -14.05
CA ALA A 133 6.31 19.29 -13.16
C ALA A 133 5.54 18.61 -12.01
N TYR A 134 4.61 19.33 -11.39
CA TYR A 134 3.75 18.80 -10.33
C TYR A 134 2.61 17.93 -10.86
N GLY A 135 1.89 18.36 -11.90
CA GLY A 135 0.66 17.70 -12.38
C GLY A 135 0.91 16.39 -13.13
N ALA A 136 2.06 16.27 -13.80
CA ALA A 136 2.44 15.09 -14.58
C ALA A 136 3.69 14.37 -14.06
N GLY A 137 4.36 14.91 -13.02
CA GLY A 137 5.50 14.29 -12.37
C GLY A 137 6.79 14.27 -13.19
N LEU A 138 6.95 15.19 -14.14
CA LEU A 138 8.10 15.24 -15.05
C LEU A 138 9.39 15.73 -14.35
N ARG A 139 10.55 15.27 -14.83
CA ARG A 139 11.86 15.83 -14.43
C ARG A 139 12.04 17.19 -15.06
N ALA A 140 12.88 18.05 -14.46
CA ALA A 140 13.22 19.34 -15.04
C ALA A 140 13.69 19.24 -16.51
N SER A 141 14.51 18.23 -16.83
CA SER A 141 14.96 17.98 -18.20
C SER A 141 13.84 17.54 -19.15
N GLU A 142 12.82 16.86 -18.64
CA GLU A 142 11.68 16.42 -19.44
C GLU A 142 10.72 17.59 -19.68
N VAL A 143 10.48 18.43 -18.67
CA VAL A 143 9.64 19.64 -18.80
C VAL A 143 10.18 20.58 -19.87
N VAL A 144 11.48 20.87 -19.85
CA VAL A 144 12.07 21.81 -20.82
C VAL A 144 12.11 21.26 -22.24
N SER A 145 12.07 19.93 -22.40
CA SER A 145 12.16 19.25 -23.70
C SER A 145 10.79 18.88 -24.29
N LEU A 146 9.68 19.30 -23.67
CA LEU A 146 8.36 19.09 -24.25
C LEU A 146 8.15 19.93 -25.52
N LYS A 147 7.57 19.31 -26.54
CA LYS A 147 7.11 19.93 -27.79
C LYS A 147 5.59 20.10 -27.77
N ILE A 148 5.08 20.94 -28.67
CA ILE A 148 3.62 21.14 -28.82
C ILE A 148 2.93 19.80 -29.17
N ASN A 149 3.53 19.02 -30.06
CA ASN A 149 2.99 17.75 -30.55
C ASN A 149 3.07 16.60 -29.52
N ASP A 150 3.73 16.82 -28.37
CA ASP A 150 3.73 15.84 -27.28
C ASP A 150 2.41 15.81 -26.50
N ILE A 151 1.54 16.81 -26.68
CA ILE A 151 0.25 16.92 -26.02
C ILE A 151 -0.82 16.21 -26.85
N ASP A 152 -1.30 15.06 -26.38
CA ASP A 152 -2.46 14.38 -26.95
C ASP A 152 -3.71 14.69 -26.10
N SER A 153 -4.49 15.69 -26.54
CA SER A 153 -5.73 16.09 -25.86
C SER A 153 -6.89 15.11 -26.08
N THR A 154 -6.79 14.22 -27.07
CA THR A 154 -7.84 13.22 -27.34
C THR A 154 -7.69 12.04 -26.40
N ARG A 155 -6.46 11.55 -26.21
CA ARG A 155 -6.14 10.45 -25.28
C ARG A 155 -5.85 10.92 -23.86
N MET A 156 -5.79 12.23 -23.63
CA MET A 156 -5.42 12.85 -22.35
C MET A 156 -4.08 12.31 -21.82
N THR A 157 -3.05 12.37 -22.68
CA THR A 157 -1.69 11.95 -22.34
C THR A 157 -0.63 12.95 -22.80
N LEU A 158 0.49 13.02 -22.07
CA LEU A 158 1.69 13.73 -22.47
C LEU A 158 2.75 12.72 -22.90
N ARG A 159 3.26 12.82 -24.13
CA ARG A 159 4.41 12.03 -24.58
C ARG A 159 5.69 12.64 -23.99
N VAL A 160 6.52 11.80 -23.38
CA VAL A 160 7.87 12.17 -22.94
C VAL A 160 8.85 11.39 -23.81
N GLU A 161 9.35 12.06 -24.85
CA GLU A 161 10.37 11.51 -25.74
C GLU A 161 11.72 11.36 -25.03
N GLN A 162 12.39 10.23 -25.22
CA GLN A 162 13.80 10.02 -24.82
C GLN A 162 14.08 10.31 -23.32
N GLY A 163 13.18 9.89 -22.43
CA GLY A 163 13.37 9.99 -20.98
C GLY A 163 14.59 9.20 -20.47
N LYS A 164 14.83 9.19 -19.13
CA LYS A 164 16.02 8.55 -18.52
C LYS A 164 16.29 7.14 -19.06
N GLY A 165 17.38 6.99 -19.81
CA GLY A 165 17.79 5.75 -20.45
C GLY A 165 17.29 5.58 -21.89
N HIS A 166 16.98 6.68 -22.60
CA HIS A 166 16.55 6.71 -24.00
C HIS A 166 15.26 5.93 -24.26
N LYS A 167 14.26 6.11 -23.38
CA LYS A 167 12.96 5.45 -23.51
C LYS A 167 11.82 6.44 -23.46
N ASP A 168 10.93 6.29 -24.43
CA ASP A 168 9.68 7.02 -24.47
C ASP A 168 8.72 6.50 -23.40
N ARG A 169 7.92 7.41 -22.84
CA ARG A 169 6.79 7.04 -21.98
C ARG A 169 5.66 8.05 -22.10
N TYR A 170 4.46 7.61 -21.77
CA TYR A 170 3.33 8.49 -21.57
C TYR A 170 3.22 8.91 -20.11
N ALA A 171 3.04 10.21 -19.89
CA ALA A 171 2.74 10.82 -18.61
C ALA A 171 1.28 11.29 -18.57
N LEU A 172 0.78 11.50 -17.35
CA LEU A 172 -0.61 11.87 -17.11
C LEU A 172 -0.88 13.32 -17.54
N LEU A 173 -1.95 13.53 -18.31
CA LEU A 173 -2.48 14.86 -18.62
C LEU A 173 -3.86 15.00 -17.96
N SER A 174 -3.97 15.81 -16.91
CA SER A 174 -5.28 16.12 -16.31
C SER A 174 -5.99 17.22 -17.10
N PRO A 175 -7.33 17.31 -17.08
CA PRO A 175 -8.08 18.41 -17.71
C PRO A 175 -7.61 19.80 -17.27
N VAL A 176 -7.39 19.99 -15.96
CA VAL A 176 -6.85 21.25 -15.41
C VAL A 176 -5.47 21.59 -15.98
N LEU A 177 -4.59 20.59 -16.09
CA LEU A 177 -3.27 20.79 -16.71
C LEU A 177 -3.39 21.16 -18.19
N LEU A 178 -4.30 20.53 -18.92
CA LEU A 178 -4.55 20.85 -20.33
C LEU A 178 -5.07 22.29 -20.50
N GLU A 179 -5.97 22.74 -19.65
CA GLU A 179 -6.45 24.13 -19.63
C GLU A 179 -5.30 25.11 -19.39
N ARG A 180 -4.50 24.90 -18.34
CA ARG A 180 -3.32 25.74 -18.04
C ARG A 180 -2.31 25.77 -19.20
N LEU A 181 -2.13 24.64 -19.89
CA LEU A 181 -1.26 24.57 -21.07
C LEU A 181 -1.85 25.31 -22.27
N ARG A 182 -3.17 25.28 -22.46
CA ARG A 182 -3.87 26.05 -23.51
C ARG A 182 -3.78 27.55 -23.23
N ASP A 183 -3.92 27.98 -21.98
CA ASP A 183 -3.77 29.37 -21.59
C ASP A 183 -2.37 29.89 -21.91
N TRP A 184 -1.33 29.13 -21.52
CA TRP A 184 0.04 29.44 -21.90
C TRP A 184 0.23 29.47 -23.43
N TRP A 185 -0.29 28.48 -24.14
CA TRP A 185 -0.17 28.40 -25.60
C TRP A 185 -0.76 29.64 -26.27
N ARG A 186 -1.96 30.09 -25.87
CA ARG A 186 -2.57 31.32 -26.43
C ARG A 186 -1.70 32.55 -26.21
N VAL A 187 -1.13 32.72 -25.00
CA VAL A 187 -0.27 33.86 -24.66
C VAL A 187 1.07 33.82 -25.41
N ALA A 188 1.64 32.64 -25.58
CA ALA A 188 2.91 32.47 -26.28
C ALA A 188 2.77 32.61 -27.79
N HIS A 189 1.67 32.08 -28.35
CA HIS A 189 1.35 32.18 -29.77
C HIS A 189 1.04 33.62 -30.18
N SER A 190 0.22 34.37 -29.41
CA SER A 190 -0.06 35.78 -29.69
C SER A 190 1.17 36.69 -29.65
N LYS A 191 2.21 36.29 -28.91
CA LYS A 191 3.50 36.99 -28.82
C LYS A 191 4.53 36.53 -29.86
N GLY A 192 4.15 35.67 -30.81
CA GLY A 192 5.06 35.12 -31.83
C GLY A 192 6.19 34.26 -31.27
N LYS A 193 6.03 33.72 -30.05
CA LYS A 193 7.09 32.97 -29.35
C LYS A 193 7.03 31.46 -29.57
N MET A 194 6.03 30.94 -30.30
CA MET A 194 5.83 29.51 -30.55
C MET A 194 5.87 29.20 -32.04
N LEU A 195 6.83 28.37 -32.43
CA LEU A 195 6.92 27.79 -33.77
C LEU A 195 5.96 26.60 -33.89
N GLU A 196 5.46 26.35 -35.10
CA GLU A 196 4.65 25.17 -35.40
C GLU A 196 5.46 23.89 -35.18
N GLY A 197 4.91 22.93 -34.41
CA GLY A 197 5.62 21.71 -34.00
C GLY A 197 6.86 21.94 -33.13
N GLY A 198 7.12 23.18 -32.69
CA GLY A 198 8.29 23.57 -31.90
C GLY A 198 8.20 23.23 -30.42
N TRP A 199 9.13 23.80 -29.64
CA TRP A 199 9.19 23.61 -28.19
C TRP A 199 7.99 24.24 -27.50
N LEU A 200 7.38 23.52 -26.55
CA LEU A 200 6.30 24.04 -25.70
C LEU A 200 6.80 25.18 -24.79
N PHE A 201 8.07 25.12 -24.39
CA PHE A 201 8.73 26.12 -23.56
C PHE A 201 10.04 26.63 -24.22
N PRO A 202 9.93 27.51 -25.23
CA PRO A 202 11.07 27.99 -26.02
C PRO A 202 11.99 28.90 -25.19
N GLY A 203 13.28 28.95 -25.49
CA GLY A 203 14.27 29.80 -24.82
C GLY A 203 14.15 31.27 -25.20
N GLN A 204 15.23 32.03 -24.97
CA GLN A 204 15.34 33.40 -25.50
C GLN A 204 15.39 33.38 -27.03
N ASN A 205 16.10 32.39 -27.59
CA ASN A 205 15.97 32.00 -28.99
C ASN A 205 14.88 30.92 -29.11
N ILE A 206 13.87 31.17 -29.94
CA ILE A 206 12.68 30.32 -30.08
C ILE A 206 12.97 28.93 -30.66
N VAL A 207 14.09 28.76 -31.37
CA VAL A 207 14.50 27.45 -31.93
C VAL A 207 15.05 26.49 -30.87
N ASN A 208 15.43 27.01 -29.69
CA ASN A 208 16.01 26.24 -28.61
C ASN A 208 15.03 26.13 -27.43
N PRO A 209 15.05 25.05 -26.65
CA PRO A 209 14.26 24.97 -25.42
C PRO A 209 14.88 25.87 -24.33
N ILE A 210 14.08 26.24 -23.34
CA ILE A 210 14.60 26.89 -22.15
C ILE A 210 15.56 25.97 -21.37
N GLY A 211 16.61 26.53 -20.77
CA GLY A 211 17.56 25.75 -19.98
C GLY A 211 16.99 25.23 -18.65
N THR A 212 17.37 24.01 -18.25
CA THR A 212 17.02 23.45 -16.93
C THR A 212 17.50 24.31 -15.76
N ARG A 213 18.63 25.01 -15.91
CA ARG A 213 19.13 25.98 -14.93
C ARG A 213 18.13 27.13 -14.71
N GLN A 214 17.54 27.65 -15.78
CA GLN A 214 16.57 28.74 -15.69
C GLN A 214 15.27 28.28 -15.03
N LEU A 215 14.78 27.08 -15.36
CA LEU A 215 13.62 26.50 -14.68
C LEU A 215 13.87 26.31 -13.17
N ASN A 216 15.06 25.84 -12.78
CA ASN A 216 15.40 25.73 -11.36
C ASN A 216 15.45 27.10 -10.68
N ARG A 217 16.00 28.15 -11.31
CA ARG A 217 15.98 29.52 -10.76
C ARG A 217 14.55 30.03 -10.58
N ALA A 218 13.68 29.81 -11.58
CA ALA A 218 12.27 30.18 -11.49
C ALA A 218 11.55 29.45 -10.35
N CYS A 219 11.82 28.16 -10.15
CA CYS A 219 11.30 27.40 -9.02
C CYS A 219 11.73 28.00 -7.67
N HIS A 220 13.00 28.38 -7.51
CA HIS A 220 13.47 29.01 -6.26
C HIS A 220 12.82 30.37 -6.02
N ALA A 221 12.66 31.19 -7.08
CA ALA A 221 11.97 32.48 -6.96
C ALA A 221 10.50 32.29 -6.56
N ALA A 222 9.81 31.30 -7.12
CA ALA A 222 8.43 30.97 -6.77
C ALA A 222 8.30 30.48 -5.31
N VAL A 223 9.29 29.75 -4.80
CA VAL A 223 9.32 29.28 -3.40
C VAL A 223 9.46 30.44 -2.42
N ILE A 224 10.31 31.41 -2.74
CA ILE A 224 10.48 32.64 -1.95
C ILE A 224 9.18 33.44 -1.96
N ALA A 225 8.58 33.65 -3.14
CA ALA A 225 7.33 34.38 -3.28
C ALA A 225 6.11 33.69 -2.62
N ALA A 226 6.17 32.37 -2.44
CA ALA A 226 5.12 31.58 -1.80
C ALA A 226 5.33 31.36 -0.29
N GLU A 227 6.39 31.95 0.28
CA GLU A 227 6.73 31.87 1.71
C GLU A 227 6.77 30.43 2.23
N ILE A 228 7.50 29.57 1.51
CA ILE A 228 7.69 28.16 1.88
C ILE A 228 9.06 27.97 2.53
N ASP A 229 9.08 27.67 3.82
CA ASP A 229 10.31 27.46 4.61
C ASP A 229 11.09 26.19 4.21
N LYS A 230 10.40 25.23 3.57
CA LYS A 230 11.01 23.96 3.14
C LYS A 230 12.00 24.20 2.01
N ARG A 231 13.10 23.45 2.02
CA ARG A 231 14.04 23.43 0.88
C ARG A 231 13.40 22.73 -0.32
N VAL A 232 12.88 23.50 -1.26
CA VAL A 232 12.17 23.02 -2.46
C VAL A 232 13.06 23.08 -3.69
N SER A 233 12.93 22.04 -4.54
CA SER A 233 13.53 21.96 -5.86
C SER A 233 12.57 21.33 -6.86
N MET A 234 12.94 21.26 -8.14
CA MET A 234 12.18 20.51 -9.15
C MET A 234 11.99 19.03 -8.77
N HIS A 235 12.93 18.44 -8.03
CA HIS A 235 12.77 17.07 -7.52
C HIS A 235 11.72 16.98 -6.41
N THR A 236 11.60 18.02 -5.58
CA THR A 236 10.59 18.12 -4.53
C THR A 236 9.18 18.09 -5.14
N LEU A 237 8.92 18.86 -6.21
CA LEU A 237 7.61 18.84 -6.89
C LEU A 237 7.23 17.44 -7.41
N ARG A 238 8.21 16.73 -7.99
CA ARG A 238 8.03 15.35 -8.43
C ARG A 238 7.82 14.38 -7.28
N HIS A 239 8.52 14.56 -6.16
CA HIS A 239 8.34 13.77 -4.95
C HIS A 239 6.95 14.01 -4.34
N SER A 240 6.50 15.26 -4.30
CA SER A 240 5.14 15.63 -3.88
C SER A 240 4.10 15.00 -4.77
N PHE A 241 4.25 15.05 -6.10
CA PHE A 241 3.33 14.36 -7.02
C PHE A 241 3.21 12.87 -6.73
N ALA A 242 4.36 12.19 -6.56
CA ALA A 242 4.41 10.76 -6.31
C ALA A 242 3.83 10.39 -4.93
N THR A 243 4.16 11.16 -3.90
CA THR A 243 3.67 10.97 -2.54
C THR A 243 2.16 11.25 -2.48
N HIS A 244 1.68 12.31 -3.12
CA HIS A 244 0.25 12.64 -3.21
C HIS A 244 -0.55 11.59 -3.98
N LEU A 245 0.07 10.90 -4.94
CA LEU A 245 -0.51 9.74 -5.62
C LEU A 245 -0.57 8.51 -4.70
N LEU A 246 0.49 8.23 -3.94
CA LEU A 246 0.51 7.14 -2.96
C LEU A 246 -0.48 7.38 -1.82
N GLU A 247 -0.56 8.61 -1.31
CA GLU A 247 -1.56 9.01 -0.32
C GLU A 247 -2.98 8.91 -0.90
N ALA A 248 -3.16 9.14 -2.20
CA ALA A 248 -4.41 8.87 -2.91
C ALA A 248 -4.65 7.37 -3.16
N LYS A 249 -3.79 6.48 -2.63
CA LYS A 249 -3.83 5.02 -2.77
C LYS A 249 -3.75 4.54 -4.23
N VAL A 250 -3.15 5.35 -5.11
CA VAL A 250 -2.80 4.93 -6.46
C VAL A 250 -1.71 3.88 -6.38
N ASP A 251 -1.88 2.80 -7.12
CA ASP A 251 -0.96 1.67 -7.09
C ASP A 251 0.48 2.12 -7.39
N ILE A 252 1.42 1.66 -6.56
CA ILE A 252 2.83 2.06 -6.63
C ILE A 252 3.47 1.70 -7.98
N ARG A 253 2.98 0.67 -8.68
CA ARG A 253 3.39 0.29 -10.03
C ARG A 253 2.87 1.28 -11.06
N VAL A 254 1.65 1.78 -10.93
CA VAL A 254 1.12 2.86 -11.78
C VAL A 254 1.96 4.12 -11.61
N ILE A 255 2.29 4.47 -10.37
CA ILE A 255 3.18 5.61 -10.06
C ILE A 255 4.59 5.38 -10.64
N GLN A 256 5.11 4.15 -10.55
CA GLN A 256 6.40 3.79 -11.13
C GLN A 256 6.41 3.96 -12.67
N VAL A 257 5.35 3.54 -13.36
CA VAL A 257 5.21 3.66 -14.82
C VAL A 257 5.11 5.13 -15.23
N LEU A 258 4.22 5.90 -14.58
CA LEU A 258 4.05 7.34 -14.82
C LEU A 258 5.37 8.12 -14.64
N LEU A 259 6.14 7.78 -13.60
CA LEU A 259 7.43 8.40 -13.33
C LEU A 259 8.58 7.81 -14.17
N GLY A 260 8.39 6.70 -14.88
CA GLY A 260 9.46 6.06 -15.66
C GLY A 260 10.62 5.57 -14.78
N HIS A 261 10.30 4.96 -13.64
CA HIS A 261 11.27 4.38 -12.72
C HIS A 261 11.62 2.94 -13.13
N LYS A 262 12.90 2.63 -13.36
CA LYS A 262 13.35 1.26 -13.71
C LYS A 262 13.20 0.27 -12.54
N LYS A 263 13.30 0.77 -11.31
CA LYS A 263 13.40 0.01 -10.06
C LYS A 263 12.28 0.42 -9.11
N LEU A 264 11.54 -0.53 -8.55
CA LEU A 264 10.42 -0.23 -7.64
C LEU A 264 10.94 0.46 -6.37
N GLU A 265 12.17 0.17 -5.96
CA GLU A 265 12.85 0.77 -4.80
C GLU A 265 12.89 2.30 -4.88
N THR A 266 13.01 2.85 -6.09
CA THR A 266 12.99 4.32 -6.29
C THR A 266 11.61 4.94 -6.13
N THR A 267 10.54 4.15 -6.28
CA THR A 267 9.16 4.59 -6.04
C THR A 267 8.70 4.28 -4.60
N ALA A 268 9.26 3.24 -3.97
CA ALA A 268 8.97 2.85 -2.60
C ALA A 268 9.44 3.89 -1.56
N LEU A 269 10.41 4.73 -1.90
CA LEU A 269 10.87 5.83 -1.06
C LEU A 269 9.74 6.82 -0.71
N TYR A 270 8.80 7.03 -1.63
CA TYR A 270 7.67 7.94 -1.42
C TYR A 270 6.65 7.42 -0.39
N ALA A 271 6.65 6.11 -0.10
CA ALA A 271 5.76 5.53 0.91
C ALA A 271 6.19 5.89 2.34
N GLN A 272 7.47 6.19 2.56
CA GLN A 272 8.02 6.53 3.89
C GLN A 272 7.58 7.92 4.37
N VAL A 273 7.25 8.81 3.43
CA VAL A 273 6.88 10.22 3.69
C VAL A 273 5.40 10.50 3.46
N ALA A 274 4.62 9.46 3.13
CA ALA A 274 3.17 9.53 2.96
C ALA A 274 2.46 9.65 4.33
N THR A 275 2.55 10.83 4.94
CA THR A 275 2.02 11.12 6.28
C THR A 275 0.52 10.84 6.41
N GLY A 276 -0.26 10.92 5.32
CA GLY A 276 -1.66 10.53 5.32
C GLY A 276 -1.93 9.03 5.57
N ILE A 277 -0.92 8.16 5.41
CA ILE A 277 -0.98 6.74 5.78
C ILE A 277 -0.59 6.56 7.25
N LEU A 278 0.35 7.38 7.74
CA LEU A 278 0.80 7.39 9.13
C LEU A 278 -0.24 7.99 10.08
N ARG A 279 -0.99 9.01 9.66
CA ARG A 279 -2.13 9.59 10.40
C ARG A 279 -3.35 8.66 10.51
N GLU A 280 -3.44 7.62 9.68
CA GLU A 280 -4.44 6.55 9.83
C GLU A 280 -4.02 5.53 10.93
N VAL A 281 -2.81 5.68 11.50
CA VAL A 281 -2.31 4.92 12.66
C VAL A 281 -2.53 5.77 13.90
N ILE A 282 -3.46 5.33 14.76
CA ILE A 282 -3.71 5.89 16.08
C ILE A 282 -2.43 5.75 16.90
N SER A 283 -1.97 6.84 17.53
CA SER A 283 -0.79 6.79 18.38
C SER A 283 -1.08 5.92 19.60
N PRO A 284 -0.15 5.04 20.04
CA PRO A 284 -0.28 4.34 21.32
C PRO A 284 -0.44 5.30 22.52
N LEU A 285 0.00 6.56 22.39
CA LEU A 285 -0.24 7.60 23.38
C LEU A 285 -1.73 7.95 23.52
N GLU A 286 -2.51 7.87 22.44
CA GLU A 286 -3.97 8.08 22.49
C GLU A 286 -4.67 7.00 23.33
N SER A 287 -4.08 5.80 23.43
CA SER A 287 -4.51 4.72 24.33
C SER A 287 -3.96 4.83 25.77
N LEU A 288 -3.12 5.83 26.08
CA LEU A 288 -2.62 6.11 27.43
C LEU A 288 -3.38 7.26 28.12
N THR A 289 -4.40 7.82 27.47
CA THR A 289 -5.22 8.88 28.04
C THR A 289 -6.09 8.33 29.18
N PRO A 290 -6.16 8.98 30.35
CA PRO A 290 -6.98 8.53 31.48
C PRO A 290 -8.46 8.32 31.10
N PRO A 291 -9.20 7.44 31.80
CA PRO A 291 -10.54 6.98 31.41
C PRO A 291 -11.61 8.08 31.23
N ASP A 292 -11.40 9.28 31.77
CA ASP A 292 -12.39 10.37 31.76
C ASP A 292 -12.70 10.95 30.38
N GLN A 293 -11.94 10.62 29.33
CA GLN A 293 -12.20 11.14 27.98
C GLN A 293 -12.53 10.07 26.92
N VAL A 294 -12.52 8.78 27.27
CA VAL A 294 -12.88 7.69 26.33
C VAL A 294 -14.38 7.36 26.38
N ALA A 295 -15.09 7.77 27.43
CA ALA A 295 -16.54 7.61 27.57
C ALA A 295 -17.36 8.39 26.53
N SER A 296 -16.74 9.28 25.74
CA SER A 296 -17.43 10.10 24.72
C SER A 296 -17.01 9.82 23.27
N MET A 297 -16.78 8.56 22.88
CA MET A 297 -17.00 8.24 21.46
C MET A 297 -18.52 8.18 21.22
N PRO A 298 -19.13 9.12 20.49
CA PRO A 298 -20.57 9.11 20.28
C PRO A 298 -20.95 7.78 19.60
N ARG A 299 -21.97 7.09 20.15
CA ARG A 299 -22.61 5.97 19.46
C ARG A 299 -22.92 6.43 18.03
N PRO A 300 -22.63 5.61 16.99
CA PRO A 300 -23.00 5.98 15.64
C PRO A 300 -24.48 6.33 15.62
N THR A 301 -24.81 7.53 15.13
CA THR A 301 -26.19 8.00 15.02
C THR A 301 -27.04 7.15 14.08
N LEU A 302 -26.39 6.37 13.22
CA LEU A 302 -27.02 5.44 12.28
C LEU A 302 -26.20 4.15 12.17
N GLU A 303 -26.88 3.01 12.23
CA GLU A 303 -26.28 1.69 12.09
C GLU A 303 -26.89 0.89 10.92
N VAL A 304 -26.17 -0.12 10.44
CA VAL A 304 -26.72 -1.06 9.43
C VAL A 304 -27.99 -1.76 9.95
N ALA A 305 -28.08 -1.97 11.28
CA ALA A 305 -29.26 -2.54 11.90
C ALA A 305 -30.50 -1.67 11.72
N ASP A 306 -30.36 -0.34 11.78
CA ASP A 306 -31.48 0.58 11.62
C ASP A 306 -32.01 0.55 10.19
N ILE A 307 -31.10 0.51 9.21
CA ILE A 307 -31.46 0.38 7.78
C ILE A 307 -32.25 -0.92 7.54
N PHE A 308 -31.82 -2.04 8.11
CA PHE A 308 -32.55 -3.31 7.98
C PHE A 308 -33.87 -3.32 8.74
N ARG A 309 -33.97 -2.70 9.92
CA ARG A 309 -35.25 -2.59 10.62
C ARG A 309 -36.26 -1.76 9.85
N THR A 310 -35.83 -0.63 9.28
CA THR A 310 -36.70 0.30 8.56
C THR A 310 -37.11 -0.22 7.18
N HIS A 311 -36.16 -0.74 6.39
CA HIS A 311 -36.42 -1.10 4.98
C HIS A 311 -36.33 -2.61 4.69
N GLY A 312 -35.88 -3.42 5.63
CA GLY A 312 -35.72 -4.86 5.46
C GLY A 312 -37.01 -5.63 5.19
N PRO A 313 -38.15 -5.35 5.86
CA PRO A 313 -39.41 -6.04 5.59
C PRO A 313 -39.85 -5.93 4.12
N ASP A 314 -39.88 -4.71 3.59
CA ASP A 314 -40.24 -4.47 2.19
C ASP A 314 -39.23 -5.09 1.20
N TRP A 315 -37.93 -5.01 1.49
CA TRP A 315 -36.90 -5.66 0.67
C TRP A 315 -37.05 -7.18 0.60
N ARG A 316 -37.39 -7.84 1.72
CA ARG A 316 -37.63 -9.29 1.76
C ARG A 316 -38.83 -9.67 0.89
N THR A 317 -39.91 -8.90 0.95
CA THR A 317 -41.10 -9.13 0.10
C THR A 317 -40.77 -8.96 -1.37
N ARG A 318 -40.10 -7.87 -1.75
CA ARG A 318 -39.75 -7.57 -3.16
C ARG A 318 -38.70 -8.50 -3.75
N GLN A 319 -37.86 -9.11 -2.92
CA GLN A 319 -36.80 -10.03 -3.33
C GLN A 319 -37.11 -11.48 -2.94
N ALA A 320 -38.39 -11.81 -2.74
CA ALA A 320 -38.82 -13.18 -2.51
C ALA A 320 -38.27 -14.10 -3.62
N GLY A 321 -37.72 -15.25 -3.22
CA GLY A 321 -37.05 -16.20 -4.12
C GLY A 321 -35.65 -15.82 -4.61
N HIS A 322 -35.21 -14.56 -4.43
CA HIS A 322 -33.90 -14.08 -4.89
C HIS A 322 -32.87 -13.95 -3.76
N LEU A 323 -33.32 -13.87 -2.51
CA LEU A 323 -32.45 -13.87 -1.33
C LEU A 323 -32.14 -15.31 -0.90
N SER A 324 -30.86 -15.60 -0.74
CA SER A 324 -30.42 -16.86 -0.13
C SER A 324 -30.76 -16.91 1.36
N LEU A 325 -30.93 -18.12 1.89
CA LEU A 325 -31.13 -18.34 3.33
C LEU A 325 -30.02 -17.67 4.17
N ALA A 326 -28.76 -17.74 3.72
CA ALA A 326 -27.64 -17.10 4.39
C ALA A 326 -27.79 -15.57 4.44
N GLN A 327 -28.30 -14.93 3.38
CA GLN A 327 -28.56 -13.49 3.38
C GLN A 327 -29.71 -13.14 4.34
N LEU A 328 -30.79 -13.91 4.34
CA LEU A 328 -31.92 -13.72 5.26
C LEU A 328 -31.50 -13.85 6.73
N GLN A 329 -30.69 -14.85 7.05
CA GLN A 329 -30.12 -15.05 8.38
C GLN A 329 -29.19 -13.89 8.80
N VAL A 330 -28.37 -13.37 7.87
CA VAL A 330 -27.50 -12.21 8.15
C VAL A 330 -28.32 -10.97 8.45
N MET A 331 -29.36 -10.69 7.66
CA MET A 331 -30.24 -9.55 7.91
C MET A 331 -30.87 -9.64 9.30
N SER A 332 -31.50 -10.77 9.62
CA SER A 332 -32.14 -10.98 10.94
C SER A 332 -31.14 -10.95 12.09
N ALA A 333 -29.93 -11.49 11.91
CA ALA A 333 -28.90 -11.43 12.94
C ALA A 333 -28.45 -9.98 13.22
N ILE A 334 -28.37 -9.12 12.20
CA ILE A 334 -27.97 -7.72 12.35
C ILE A 334 -29.09 -6.89 12.99
N GLU A 335 -30.34 -7.11 12.59
CA GLU A 335 -31.54 -6.45 13.16
C GLU A 335 -31.65 -6.66 14.68
N HIS A 336 -31.42 -7.88 15.17
CA HIS A 336 -31.54 -8.22 16.60
C HIS A 336 -30.26 -8.01 17.41
N CYS A 337 -29.14 -7.66 16.77
CA CYS A 337 -27.85 -7.58 17.47
C CYS A 337 -27.83 -6.45 18.51
N ARG A 338 -27.50 -6.81 19.76
CA ARG A 338 -27.45 -5.89 20.92
C ARG A 338 -28.81 -5.23 21.18
N SER A 339 -29.89 -5.98 21.07
CA SER A 339 -31.23 -5.57 21.52
C SER A 339 -31.85 -6.61 22.46
N ALA A 340 -32.95 -6.23 23.13
CA ALA A 340 -33.71 -7.10 24.02
C ALA A 340 -34.18 -8.41 23.37
N ALA A 341 -34.29 -8.44 22.03
CA ALA A 341 -34.63 -9.64 21.27
C ALA A 341 -33.63 -10.80 21.42
N LEU A 342 -32.39 -10.53 21.89
CA LEU A 342 -31.39 -11.57 22.17
C LEU A 342 -31.17 -11.79 23.68
N GLY A 343 -31.98 -11.16 24.53
CA GLY A 343 -31.75 -11.10 25.97
C GLY A 343 -30.52 -10.28 26.32
N GLY A 344 -30.15 -10.30 27.60
CA GLY A 344 -29.05 -9.50 28.11
C GLY A 344 -28.79 -9.72 29.58
N HIS A 345 -28.02 -8.81 30.16
CA HIS A 345 -27.71 -8.80 31.58
C HIS A 345 -27.67 -7.37 32.12
N VAL A 346 -28.00 -7.23 33.41
CA VAL A 346 -27.88 -5.97 34.14
C VAL A 346 -26.54 -5.98 34.88
N LEU A 347 -25.74 -4.96 34.62
CA LEU A 347 -24.46 -4.71 35.26
C LEU A 347 -24.65 -3.63 36.33
N ARG A 348 -24.11 -3.83 37.54
CA ARG A 348 -24.05 -2.81 38.59
C ARG A 348 -22.60 -2.52 38.94
N CYS A 349 -22.25 -1.24 39.05
CA CYS A 349 -20.92 -0.84 39.50
C CYS A 349 -20.78 -1.07 41.01
N ASN A 350 -19.67 -1.66 41.44
CA ASN A 350 -19.41 -1.85 42.87
C ASN A 350 -18.97 -0.55 43.57
N ALA A 351 -18.55 0.48 42.83
CA ALA A 351 -18.04 1.73 43.39
C ALA A 351 -19.10 2.84 43.46
N CYS A 352 -19.80 3.11 42.35
CA CYS A 352 -20.81 4.17 42.28
C CYS A 352 -22.25 3.65 42.20
N GLU A 353 -22.47 2.34 42.34
CA GLU A 353 -23.78 1.66 42.27
C GLU A 353 -24.58 1.83 40.98
N GLN A 354 -24.05 2.54 39.99
CA GLN A 354 -24.71 2.75 38.72
C GLN A 354 -25.02 1.42 38.03
N SER A 355 -26.26 1.29 37.54
CA SER A 355 -26.72 0.11 36.81
C SER A 355 -26.83 0.39 35.31
N GLN A 356 -26.43 -0.58 34.49
CA GLN A 356 -26.58 -0.52 33.03
C GLN A 356 -27.05 -1.86 32.46
N VAL A 357 -27.87 -1.81 31.42
CA VAL A 357 -28.33 -3.01 30.69
C VAL A 357 -27.43 -3.28 29.50
N ALA A 358 -26.86 -4.48 29.42
CA ALA A 358 -26.00 -4.94 28.33
C ALA A 358 -26.66 -6.10 27.56
N TYR A 359 -27.08 -5.84 26.33
CA TYR A 359 -27.72 -6.84 25.47
C TYR A 359 -26.71 -7.77 24.77
N ASN A 360 -27.15 -9.00 24.50
CA ASN A 360 -26.34 -10.04 23.86
C ASN A 360 -26.04 -9.73 22.38
N SER A 361 -24.87 -10.17 21.91
CA SER A 361 -24.45 -10.02 20.53
C SER A 361 -24.95 -11.18 19.66
N CYS A 362 -25.31 -10.95 18.40
CA CYS A 362 -25.74 -12.03 17.49
C CYS A 362 -24.62 -12.98 17.04
N ARG A 363 -23.35 -12.64 17.31
CA ARG A 363 -22.12 -13.39 16.92
C ARG A 363 -21.98 -13.68 15.42
N ASN A 364 -22.84 -13.14 14.56
CA ASN A 364 -22.76 -13.36 13.13
C ASN A 364 -21.51 -12.68 12.53
N ARG A 365 -20.80 -13.41 11.65
CA ARG A 365 -19.54 -12.97 11.03
C ARG A 365 -19.67 -11.77 10.08
N HIS A 366 -20.89 -11.42 9.69
CA HIS A 366 -21.20 -10.29 8.82
C HIS A 366 -21.75 -9.08 9.60
N CYS A 367 -21.90 -9.17 10.92
CA CYS A 367 -22.42 -8.09 11.75
C CYS A 367 -21.36 -7.04 12.08
N PRO A 368 -21.54 -5.75 11.70
CA PRO A 368 -20.57 -4.69 12.02
C PRO A 368 -20.29 -4.53 13.52
N LYS A 369 -21.28 -4.78 14.39
CA LYS A 369 -21.14 -4.70 15.85
C LYS A 369 -20.30 -5.84 16.44
N CYS A 370 -20.53 -7.08 15.97
CA CYS A 370 -19.89 -8.25 16.58
C CYS A 370 -18.43 -8.40 16.15
N GLN A 371 -18.09 -7.95 14.95
CA GLN A 371 -16.80 -8.24 14.36
C GLN A 371 -15.63 -7.51 15.02
N ALA A 372 -15.83 -6.34 15.63
CA ALA A 372 -14.76 -5.65 16.35
C ALA A 372 -14.23 -6.47 17.53
N SER A 373 -15.13 -7.00 18.37
CA SER A 373 -14.78 -7.88 19.49
C SER A 373 -14.18 -9.21 19.03
N ALA A 374 -14.71 -9.80 17.95
CA ALA A 374 -14.14 -11.01 17.36
C ALA A 374 -12.72 -10.78 16.81
N ALA A 375 -12.46 -9.61 16.21
CA ALA A 375 -11.14 -9.22 15.73
C ALA A 375 -10.11 -9.17 16.87
N HIS A 376 -10.50 -8.62 18.03
CA HIS A 376 -9.63 -8.48 19.18
C HIS A 376 -9.25 -9.84 19.78
N ARG A 377 -10.24 -10.70 20.07
CA ARG A 377 -9.99 -12.08 20.55
C ARG A 377 -9.13 -12.89 19.57
N TRP A 378 -9.39 -12.73 18.27
CA TRP A 378 -8.57 -13.40 17.25
C TRP A 378 -7.14 -12.86 17.25
N LEU A 379 -6.94 -11.55 17.41
CA LEU A 379 -5.63 -10.92 17.46
C LEU A 379 -4.80 -11.42 18.63
N GLU A 380 -5.38 -11.44 19.83
CA GLU A 380 -4.78 -11.97 21.05
C GLU A 380 -4.33 -13.42 20.86
N ALA A 381 -5.23 -14.27 20.37
CA ALA A 381 -4.92 -15.68 20.09
C ALA A 381 -3.85 -15.88 18.99
N ARG A 382 -3.64 -14.91 18.09
CA ARG A 382 -2.62 -14.99 17.03
C ARG A 382 -1.28 -14.38 17.43
N GLN A 383 -1.26 -13.50 18.42
CA GLN A 383 -0.01 -12.95 18.95
C GLN A 383 0.91 -14.06 19.45
N ALA A 384 0.33 -15.06 20.13
CA ALA A 384 1.02 -16.26 20.58
C ALA A 384 1.57 -17.15 19.45
N ASP A 385 1.14 -16.97 18.19
CA ASP A 385 1.61 -17.77 17.05
C ASP A 385 2.71 -17.05 16.23
N LEU A 386 3.09 -15.82 16.59
CA LEU A 386 4.09 -15.09 15.83
C LEU A 386 5.52 -15.54 16.19
N LEU A 387 6.38 -15.45 15.17
CA LEU A 387 7.81 -15.68 15.24
C LEU A 387 8.52 -14.32 15.25
N PRO A 388 9.73 -14.21 15.84
CA PRO A 388 10.52 -12.98 15.90
C PRO A 388 11.18 -12.65 14.55
N VAL A 389 10.41 -12.67 13.46
CA VAL A 389 10.90 -12.46 12.09
C VAL A 389 10.10 -11.37 11.41
N ASP A 390 10.67 -10.84 10.32
CA ASP A 390 9.96 -9.99 9.37
C ASP A 390 8.73 -10.71 8.83
N TYR A 391 7.63 -10.01 8.56
CA TYR A 391 6.43 -10.58 7.96
C TYR A 391 6.05 -9.84 6.70
N TYR A 392 5.77 -10.58 5.62
CA TYR A 392 5.43 -10.04 4.32
C TYR A 392 3.92 -10.10 4.09
N HIS A 393 3.39 -9.03 3.50
CA HIS A 393 1.99 -8.95 3.10
C HIS A 393 1.85 -9.10 1.59
N LEU A 394 1.12 -10.11 1.17
CA LEU A 394 0.81 -10.35 -0.23
C LEU A 394 -0.67 -10.12 -0.52
N VAL A 395 -1.00 -9.72 -1.75
CA VAL A 395 -2.40 -9.65 -2.21
C VAL A 395 -2.49 -10.32 -3.58
N PHE A 396 -3.46 -11.23 -3.73
CA PHE A 396 -3.79 -11.86 -5.00
C PHE A 396 -5.18 -11.38 -5.43
N THR A 397 -5.25 -10.73 -6.57
CA THR A 397 -6.50 -10.19 -7.14
C THR A 397 -6.91 -10.94 -8.39
N LEU A 398 -8.22 -10.99 -8.66
CA LEU A 398 -8.77 -11.54 -9.89
C LEU A 398 -9.01 -10.44 -10.93
N PRO A 399 -8.80 -10.71 -12.24
CA PRO A 399 -9.27 -9.83 -13.31
C PRO A 399 -10.78 -9.59 -13.22
N ALA A 400 -11.25 -8.44 -13.74
CA ALA A 400 -12.66 -8.07 -13.66
C ALA A 400 -13.60 -9.15 -14.25
N PRO A 401 -13.35 -9.74 -15.44
CA PRO A 401 -14.24 -10.76 -15.99
C PRO A 401 -14.39 -12.00 -15.09
N ILE A 402 -13.31 -12.44 -14.44
CA ILE A 402 -13.35 -13.56 -13.51
C ILE A 402 -14.05 -13.17 -12.20
N SER A 403 -13.89 -11.92 -11.77
CA SER A 403 -14.59 -11.40 -10.58
C SER A 403 -16.11 -11.38 -10.79
N ASP A 404 -16.56 -11.06 -12.01
CA ASP A 404 -17.99 -10.99 -12.35
C ASP A 404 -18.67 -12.37 -12.20
N ILE A 405 -18.05 -13.43 -12.73
CA ILE A 405 -18.58 -14.81 -12.56
C ILE A 405 -18.39 -15.36 -11.13
N ALA A 406 -17.52 -14.75 -10.31
CA ALA A 406 -17.31 -15.13 -8.91
C ALA A 406 -18.51 -14.84 -8.02
N TYR A 407 -19.38 -13.90 -8.40
CA TYR A 407 -20.60 -13.63 -7.65
C TYR A 407 -21.57 -14.82 -7.68
N GLN A 408 -21.72 -15.47 -8.84
CA GLN A 408 -22.60 -16.63 -9.03
C GLN A 408 -21.95 -17.91 -8.48
N ASN A 409 -20.61 -17.96 -8.44
CA ASN A 409 -19.82 -19.15 -8.11
C ASN A 409 -18.93 -18.97 -6.87
N LYS A 410 -19.42 -18.25 -5.84
CA LYS A 410 -18.63 -17.85 -4.66
C LYS A 410 -17.83 -19.00 -4.04
N SER A 411 -18.49 -20.13 -3.74
CA SER A 411 -17.85 -21.28 -3.08
C SER A 411 -16.68 -21.85 -3.89
N VAL A 412 -16.89 -22.02 -5.20
CA VAL A 412 -15.91 -22.60 -6.12
C VAL A 412 -14.77 -21.62 -6.39
N ILE A 413 -15.07 -20.41 -6.84
CA ILE A 413 -14.06 -19.43 -7.26
C ILE A 413 -13.23 -18.95 -6.06
N TYR A 414 -13.84 -18.71 -4.89
CA TYR A 414 -13.07 -18.32 -3.71
C TYR A 414 -12.19 -19.47 -3.21
N THR A 415 -12.64 -20.72 -3.35
CA THR A 415 -11.81 -21.89 -3.03
C THR A 415 -10.61 -22.00 -3.96
N ILE A 416 -10.81 -21.83 -5.27
CA ILE A 416 -9.72 -21.80 -6.26
C ILE A 416 -8.76 -20.66 -5.93
N LEU A 417 -9.26 -19.46 -5.60
CA LEU A 417 -8.44 -18.30 -5.24
C LEU A 417 -7.52 -18.60 -4.05
N PHE A 418 -8.08 -19.16 -2.96
CA PHE A 418 -7.31 -19.56 -1.79
C PHE A 418 -6.27 -20.63 -2.12
N LYS A 419 -6.70 -21.71 -2.76
CA LYS A 419 -5.86 -22.86 -3.09
C LYS A 419 -4.70 -22.45 -3.99
N THR A 420 -5.00 -21.73 -5.07
CA THR A 420 -3.99 -21.26 -6.03
C THR A 420 -2.99 -20.31 -5.38
N ALA A 421 -3.44 -19.36 -4.56
CA ALA A 421 -2.54 -18.44 -3.87
C ALA A 421 -1.59 -19.18 -2.92
N ALA A 422 -2.10 -20.13 -2.13
CA ALA A 422 -1.30 -20.94 -1.22
C ALA A 422 -0.30 -21.84 -1.98
N GLU A 423 -0.75 -22.60 -2.98
CA GLU A 423 0.11 -23.47 -3.78
C GLU A 423 1.22 -22.69 -4.51
N THR A 424 0.89 -21.51 -5.04
CA THR A 424 1.88 -20.66 -5.71
C THR A 424 2.98 -20.22 -4.76
N LEU A 425 2.62 -19.82 -3.54
CA LEU A 425 3.58 -19.39 -2.53
C LEU A 425 4.43 -20.56 -2.04
N LEU A 426 3.82 -21.69 -1.71
CA LEU A 426 4.51 -22.87 -1.21
C LEU A 426 5.47 -23.44 -2.27
N ALA A 427 5.05 -23.51 -3.54
CA ALA A 427 5.89 -24.02 -4.61
C ALA A 427 7.12 -23.13 -4.87
N ILE A 428 6.92 -21.81 -4.96
CA ILE A 428 8.03 -20.88 -5.24
C ILE A 428 8.95 -20.73 -4.03
N ALA A 429 8.42 -20.80 -2.80
CA ALA A 429 9.23 -20.80 -1.60
C ALA A 429 10.08 -22.09 -1.46
N GLY A 430 9.53 -23.24 -1.86
CA GLY A 430 10.24 -24.52 -1.81
C GLY A 430 11.37 -24.66 -2.84
N ASP A 431 11.36 -23.88 -3.93
CA ASP A 431 12.40 -23.91 -4.95
C ASP A 431 13.74 -23.37 -4.41
N PRO A 432 14.83 -24.18 -4.42
CA PRO A 432 16.16 -23.74 -3.98
C PRO A 432 16.72 -22.54 -4.76
N LYS A 433 16.27 -22.31 -6.01
CA LYS A 433 16.64 -21.12 -6.80
C LYS A 433 16.01 -19.83 -6.25
N HIS A 434 15.05 -19.96 -5.35
CA HIS A 434 14.34 -18.86 -4.71
C HIS A 434 14.64 -18.82 -3.21
N LEU A 435 13.81 -19.47 -2.38
CA LEU A 435 14.01 -19.51 -0.94
C LEU A 435 14.53 -20.88 -0.46
N GLY A 436 14.09 -21.98 -1.07
CA GLY A 436 14.47 -23.33 -0.65
C GLY A 436 13.95 -23.72 0.73
N ALA A 437 12.75 -23.24 1.11
CA ALA A 437 12.22 -23.43 2.45
C ALA A 437 10.71 -23.74 2.47
N ARG A 438 10.30 -24.52 3.47
CA ARG A 438 8.90 -24.76 3.84
C ARG A 438 8.40 -23.58 4.67
N ILE A 439 7.50 -22.78 4.10
CA ILE A 439 6.94 -21.60 4.75
C ILE A 439 5.57 -21.89 5.39
N GLY A 440 5.19 -21.08 6.38
CA GLY A 440 3.81 -20.99 6.85
C GLY A 440 3.14 -19.75 6.30
N LEU A 441 1.84 -19.79 6.03
CA LEU A 441 1.11 -18.60 5.57
C LEU A 441 -0.35 -18.59 6.01
N THR A 442 -0.86 -17.39 6.27
CA THR A 442 -2.27 -17.14 6.59
C THR A 442 -2.89 -16.32 5.47
N LEU A 443 -3.95 -16.83 4.86
CA LEU A 443 -4.71 -16.14 3.82
C LEU A 443 -6.06 -15.66 4.37
N VAL A 444 -6.47 -14.46 3.97
CA VAL A 444 -7.74 -13.82 4.37
C VAL A 444 -8.48 -13.35 3.12
N LEU A 445 -9.72 -13.80 2.93
CA LEU A 445 -10.57 -13.38 1.82
C LEU A 445 -11.22 -12.02 2.10
N HIS A 446 -11.16 -11.16 1.10
CA HIS A 446 -11.87 -9.89 1.00
C HIS A 446 -12.72 -9.90 -0.25
N THR A 447 -13.96 -9.40 -0.18
CA THR A 447 -14.88 -9.41 -1.34
C THR A 447 -15.40 -8.05 -1.76
N TRP A 448 -14.97 -6.96 -1.10
CA TRP A 448 -15.49 -5.61 -1.37
C TRP A 448 -14.41 -4.54 -1.56
N GLY A 449 -14.73 -3.54 -2.39
CA GLY A 449 -14.09 -2.23 -2.40
C GLY A 449 -14.71 -1.26 -1.39
N SER A 450 -14.18 -0.02 -1.32
CA SER A 450 -14.72 1.01 -0.40
C SER A 450 -16.17 1.36 -0.74
N ALA A 451 -16.56 1.34 -2.02
CA ALA A 451 -17.94 1.56 -2.47
C ALA A 451 -18.88 0.35 -2.28
N MET A 452 -18.44 -0.70 -1.55
CA MET A 452 -19.12 -2.00 -1.42
C MET A 452 -19.35 -2.73 -2.75
N THR A 453 -18.59 -2.38 -3.80
CA THR A 453 -18.57 -3.11 -5.06
C THR A 453 -17.90 -4.47 -4.88
N HIS A 454 -18.38 -5.47 -5.62
CA HIS A 454 -17.82 -6.83 -5.58
C HIS A 454 -16.40 -6.84 -6.15
N HIS A 455 -15.45 -7.27 -5.34
CA HIS A 455 -14.03 -7.30 -5.67
C HIS A 455 -13.30 -8.37 -4.83
N PRO A 456 -13.40 -9.66 -5.22
CA PRO A 456 -12.77 -10.76 -4.51
C PRO A 456 -11.25 -10.76 -4.66
N HIS A 457 -10.55 -10.78 -3.52
CA HIS A 457 -9.10 -10.90 -3.45
C HIS A 457 -8.69 -11.55 -2.12
N VAL A 458 -7.51 -12.15 -2.08
CA VAL A 458 -6.96 -12.72 -0.83
C VAL A 458 -5.72 -11.96 -0.39
N HIS A 459 -5.70 -11.59 0.89
CA HIS A 459 -4.51 -11.08 1.58
C HIS A 459 -3.75 -12.26 2.17
N GLY A 460 -2.45 -12.34 1.93
CA GLY A 460 -1.57 -13.33 2.53
C GLY A 460 -0.58 -12.70 3.50
N ILE A 461 -0.39 -13.30 4.67
CA ILE A 461 0.65 -12.94 5.62
C ILE A 461 1.59 -14.13 5.76
N VAL A 462 2.89 -13.86 5.55
CA VAL A 462 3.93 -14.88 5.46
C VAL A 462 5.12 -14.45 6.31
N PRO A 463 5.67 -15.31 7.20
CA PRO A 463 6.94 -15.06 7.87
C PRO A 463 8.07 -14.92 6.86
N GLY A 464 9.08 -14.14 7.21
CA GLY A 464 10.25 -13.82 6.39
C GLY A 464 11.27 -14.94 6.35
N GLY A 465 10.80 -16.16 6.17
CA GLY A 465 11.59 -17.37 6.17
C GLY A 465 10.72 -18.60 6.42
N GLY A 466 11.37 -19.75 6.45
CA GLY A 466 10.74 -21.03 6.73
C GLY A 466 11.75 -22.07 7.20
N LEU A 467 11.26 -23.27 7.48
CA LEU A 467 12.12 -24.41 7.80
C LEU A 467 12.77 -24.93 6.52
N SER A 468 14.02 -25.36 6.59
CA SER A 468 14.65 -26.14 5.52
C SER A 468 13.85 -27.41 5.17
N PRO A 469 14.11 -28.02 4.01
CA PRO A 469 13.45 -29.27 3.61
C PRO A 469 13.61 -30.38 4.65
N ASP A 470 14.81 -30.53 5.21
CA ASP A 470 15.13 -31.43 6.34
C ASP A 470 14.50 -30.98 7.67
N GLY A 471 14.27 -29.67 7.86
CA GLY A 471 13.73 -29.09 9.09
C GLY A 471 14.79 -28.72 10.13
N GLU A 472 16.07 -28.92 9.86
CA GLU A 472 17.14 -28.70 10.83
C GLU A 472 17.58 -27.24 10.95
N ARG A 473 17.17 -26.36 10.03
CA ARG A 473 17.57 -24.95 10.03
C ARG A 473 16.45 -24.01 9.61
N TRP A 474 16.50 -22.79 10.16
CA TRP A 474 15.69 -21.69 9.66
C TRP A 474 16.35 -21.03 8.45
N VAL A 475 15.62 -20.97 7.35
CA VAL A 475 16.05 -20.30 6.11
C VAL A 475 15.37 -18.94 6.04
N ALA A 476 16.11 -17.89 6.39
CA ALA A 476 15.63 -16.52 6.37
C ALA A 476 15.58 -15.95 4.93
N CYS A 477 14.60 -15.08 4.70
CA CYS A 477 14.53 -14.27 3.49
C CYS A 477 15.60 -13.17 3.50
N ARG A 478 15.93 -12.66 2.30
CA ARG A 478 16.81 -11.49 2.18
C ARG A 478 16.11 -10.26 2.78
N PRO A 479 16.83 -9.35 3.47
CA PRO A 479 16.21 -8.17 4.08
C PRO A 479 15.36 -7.37 3.09
N GLY A 480 14.08 -7.16 3.43
CA GLY A 480 13.14 -6.40 2.60
C GLY A 480 12.71 -7.07 1.29
N PHE A 481 13.02 -8.36 1.10
CA PHE A 481 12.69 -9.13 -0.10
C PHE A 481 12.23 -10.54 0.26
N PHE A 482 11.01 -10.90 -0.17
CA PHE A 482 10.46 -12.24 0.01
C PHE A 482 10.65 -13.10 -1.25
N LEU A 483 9.73 -13.01 -2.21
CA LEU A 483 9.77 -13.78 -3.46
C LEU A 483 9.55 -12.85 -4.67
N PRO A 484 10.04 -13.21 -5.87
CA PRO A 484 9.85 -12.40 -7.06
C PRO A 484 8.37 -12.34 -7.48
N VAL A 485 7.76 -11.16 -7.37
CA VAL A 485 6.34 -10.91 -7.70
C VAL A 485 5.97 -11.34 -9.13
N ARG A 486 6.88 -11.17 -10.10
CA ARG A 486 6.64 -11.59 -11.49
C ARG A 486 6.50 -13.10 -11.62
N VAL A 487 7.25 -13.87 -10.84
CA VAL A 487 7.19 -15.34 -10.85
C VAL A 487 5.91 -15.79 -10.17
N LEU A 488 5.58 -15.20 -9.01
CA LEU A 488 4.31 -15.41 -8.31
C LEU A 488 3.10 -15.16 -9.24
N SER A 489 3.05 -14.00 -9.88
CA SER A 489 1.95 -13.61 -10.78
C SER A 489 1.77 -14.57 -11.95
N ARG A 490 2.86 -14.99 -12.61
CA ARG A 490 2.80 -15.92 -13.75
C ARG A 490 2.33 -17.31 -13.35
N LEU A 491 2.86 -17.84 -12.24
CA LEU A 491 2.48 -19.16 -11.75
C LEU A 491 1.03 -19.16 -11.22
N PHE A 492 0.65 -18.12 -10.47
CA PHE A 492 -0.71 -17.94 -9.97
C PHE A 492 -1.72 -17.90 -11.12
N ARG A 493 -1.47 -17.07 -12.14
CA ARG A 493 -2.32 -17.00 -13.33
C ARG A 493 -2.51 -18.37 -13.98
N ARG A 494 -1.41 -19.07 -14.27
CA ARG A 494 -1.48 -20.38 -14.93
C ARG A 494 -2.32 -21.36 -14.11
N ARG A 495 -1.98 -21.56 -12.83
CA ARG A 495 -2.67 -22.51 -11.95
C ARG A 495 -4.13 -22.14 -11.73
N PHE A 496 -4.46 -20.86 -11.63
CA PHE A 496 -5.84 -20.42 -11.45
C PHE A 496 -6.68 -20.78 -12.68
N LEU A 497 -6.17 -20.49 -13.89
CA LEU A 497 -6.86 -20.77 -15.13
C LEU A 497 -7.06 -22.29 -15.33
N GLU A 498 -6.05 -23.10 -15.01
CA GLU A 498 -6.14 -24.56 -15.03
C GLU A 498 -7.24 -25.07 -14.08
N GLN A 499 -7.26 -24.59 -12.83
CA GLN A 499 -8.28 -24.99 -11.85
C GLN A 499 -9.68 -24.48 -12.20
N LEU A 500 -9.79 -23.29 -12.82
CA LEU A 500 -11.06 -22.74 -13.25
C LEU A 500 -11.61 -23.53 -14.45
N MET A 501 -10.76 -23.92 -15.40
CA MET A 501 -11.14 -24.80 -16.51
C MET A 501 -11.61 -26.16 -16.02
N GLU A 502 -10.90 -26.73 -15.03
CA GLU A 502 -11.30 -28.01 -14.44
C GLU A 502 -12.64 -27.92 -13.69
N ALA A 503 -12.89 -26.80 -13.00
CA ALA A 503 -14.18 -26.57 -12.36
C ALA A 503 -15.33 -26.43 -13.37
N HIS A 504 -15.07 -25.86 -14.55
CA HIS A 504 -16.02 -25.84 -15.66
C HIS A 504 -16.28 -27.26 -16.19
N ARG A 505 -15.23 -28.01 -16.53
CA ARG A 505 -15.30 -29.37 -17.08
C ARG A 505 -16.01 -30.38 -16.16
N THR A 506 -16.01 -30.12 -14.86
CA THR A 506 -16.67 -30.96 -13.84
C THR A 506 -18.03 -30.42 -13.39
N ASP A 507 -18.64 -29.53 -14.17
CA ASP A 507 -19.97 -28.93 -13.93
C ASP A 507 -20.15 -28.27 -12.56
N LYS A 508 -19.06 -27.77 -11.97
CA LYS A 508 -19.09 -27.07 -10.67
C LYS A 508 -19.44 -25.60 -10.81
N LEU A 509 -19.30 -25.03 -12.02
CA LEU A 509 -19.64 -23.65 -12.31
C LEU A 509 -21.07 -23.55 -12.85
N ARG A 510 -21.82 -22.57 -12.36
CA ARG A 510 -23.16 -22.24 -12.83
C ARG A 510 -23.14 -20.84 -13.42
N PHE A 511 -23.87 -20.65 -14.50
CA PHE A 511 -23.94 -19.38 -15.21
C PHE A 511 -25.39 -18.96 -15.46
N PHE A 512 -25.68 -17.68 -15.22
CA PHE A 512 -27.01 -17.10 -15.35
C PHE A 512 -26.94 -15.73 -16.03
N GLY A 513 -28.08 -15.25 -16.52
CA GLY A 513 -28.18 -13.92 -17.15
C GLY A 513 -27.32 -13.79 -18.40
N GLU A 514 -26.51 -12.74 -18.46
CA GLU A 514 -25.59 -12.43 -19.57
C GLU A 514 -24.44 -13.45 -19.72
N HIS A 515 -24.26 -14.36 -18.76
CA HIS A 515 -23.20 -15.35 -18.78
C HIS A 515 -23.67 -16.76 -19.17
N ARG A 516 -24.95 -16.96 -19.52
CA ARG A 516 -25.50 -18.31 -19.80
C ARG A 516 -24.68 -19.10 -20.83
N ASP A 517 -24.21 -18.44 -21.87
CA ASP A 517 -23.42 -19.07 -22.95
C ASP A 517 -22.10 -19.66 -22.44
N LEU A 518 -21.59 -19.17 -21.30
CA LEU A 518 -20.39 -19.73 -20.65
C LEU A 518 -20.61 -21.12 -20.05
N ALA A 519 -21.84 -21.62 -20.00
CA ALA A 519 -22.10 -23.03 -19.68
C ALA A 519 -21.53 -23.97 -20.76
N GLU A 520 -21.49 -23.53 -22.02
CA GLU A 520 -20.95 -24.32 -23.12
C GLU A 520 -19.40 -24.32 -23.11
N ALA A 521 -18.78 -25.50 -23.22
CA ALA A 521 -17.33 -25.66 -23.15
C ALA A 521 -16.54 -24.82 -24.17
N LYS A 522 -17.03 -24.72 -25.42
CA LYS A 522 -16.38 -23.95 -26.48
C LYS A 522 -16.39 -22.45 -26.17
N SER A 523 -17.56 -21.94 -25.78
CA SER A 523 -17.77 -20.55 -25.40
C SER A 523 -16.95 -20.17 -24.15
N PHE A 524 -16.92 -21.04 -23.14
CA PHE A 524 -16.09 -20.85 -21.94
C PHE A 524 -14.59 -20.80 -22.26
N SER A 525 -14.10 -21.74 -23.07
CA SER A 525 -12.70 -21.79 -23.47
C SER A 525 -12.28 -20.52 -24.24
N ASN A 526 -13.13 -20.06 -25.16
CA ASN A 526 -12.89 -18.81 -25.90
C ASN A 526 -12.91 -17.58 -24.98
N TRP A 527 -13.85 -17.52 -24.03
CA TRP A 527 -13.92 -16.46 -23.03
C TRP A 527 -12.70 -16.44 -22.09
N LEU A 528 -12.13 -17.62 -21.78
CA LEU A 528 -10.98 -17.74 -20.89
C LEU A 528 -9.64 -17.41 -21.57
N LYS A 529 -9.50 -17.63 -22.89
CA LYS A 529 -8.26 -17.40 -23.65
C LYS A 529 -7.63 -16.02 -23.41
N PRO A 530 -8.35 -14.88 -23.50
CA PRO A 530 -7.77 -13.56 -23.23
C PRO A 530 -7.16 -13.44 -21.83
N MET A 531 -7.68 -14.17 -20.84
CA MET A 531 -7.18 -14.13 -19.45
C MET A 531 -5.76 -14.68 -19.30
N GLN A 532 -5.24 -15.42 -20.28
CA GLN A 532 -3.86 -15.91 -20.31
C GLN A 532 -2.85 -14.78 -20.60
N TRP A 533 -3.30 -13.73 -21.29
CA TRP A 533 -2.45 -12.66 -21.82
C TRP A 533 -2.52 -11.38 -21.00
N VAL A 534 -3.62 -11.16 -20.27
CA VAL A 534 -3.72 -10.03 -19.34
C VAL A 534 -2.75 -10.16 -18.16
N GLU A 535 -2.32 -9.03 -17.62
CA GLU A 535 -1.51 -9.02 -16.40
C GLU A 535 -2.36 -9.32 -15.17
N TRP A 536 -1.96 -10.33 -14.40
CA TRP A 536 -2.57 -10.68 -13.12
C TRP A 536 -1.79 -10.02 -12.00
N VAL A 537 -2.46 -9.24 -11.14
CA VAL A 537 -1.79 -8.51 -10.08
C VAL A 537 -1.60 -9.41 -8.86
N VAL A 538 -0.34 -9.66 -8.55
CA VAL A 538 0.10 -10.11 -7.22
C VAL A 538 0.91 -8.99 -6.62
N TYR A 539 0.55 -8.58 -5.41
CA TYR A 539 1.28 -7.56 -4.66
C TYR A 539 2.09 -8.24 -3.56
N ALA A 540 3.29 -7.74 -3.29
CA ALA A 540 4.07 -8.11 -2.10
C ALA A 540 4.64 -6.83 -1.48
N LYS A 541 4.16 -6.50 -0.28
CA LYS A 541 4.61 -5.38 0.54
C LYS A 541 5.89 -5.76 1.28
N ARG A 542 6.74 -4.77 1.53
CA ARG A 542 7.87 -4.88 2.48
C ARG A 542 7.40 -5.27 3.88
N PRO A 543 8.31 -5.85 4.69
CA PRO A 543 7.91 -6.39 5.96
C PRO A 543 7.34 -5.32 6.89
N PHE A 544 6.36 -5.74 7.70
CA PHE A 544 5.82 -4.88 8.75
C PHE A 544 6.93 -4.48 9.72
N ALA A 545 6.74 -3.38 10.47
CA ALA A 545 7.67 -2.90 11.48
C ALA A 545 7.69 -3.81 12.75
N GLY A 546 7.75 -5.13 12.54
CA GLY A 546 7.70 -6.16 13.57
C GLY A 546 6.34 -6.87 13.73
N PRO A 547 6.28 -7.95 14.53
CA PRO A 547 5.09 -8.80 14.73
C PRO A 547 3.84 -8.04 15.19
N ALA A 548 3.97 -7.04 16.06
CA ALA A 548 2.84 -6.22 16.54
C ALA A 548 2.14 -5.44 15.40
N ALA A 549 2.91 -4.91 14.44
CA ALA A 549 2.36 -4.24 13.27
C ALA A 549 1.64 -5.20 12.31
N VAL A 550 2.05 -6.47 12.29
CA VAL A 550 1.36 -7.56 11.58
C VAL A 550 0.01 -7.83 12.20
N LEU A 551 -0.07 -7.87 13.54
CA LEU A 551 -1.32 -8.09 14.27
C LEU A 551 -2.31 -6.94 14.05
N ALA A 552 -1.87 -5.70 14.28
CA ALA A 552 -2.69 -4.51 14.04
C ALA A 552 -3.17 -4.45 12.58
N TYR A 553 -2.38 -4.96 11.65
CA TYR A 553 -2.81 -5.15 10.27
C TYR A 553 -3.84 -6.28 10.14
N LEU A 554 -3.54 -7.49 10.63
CA LEU A 554 -4.39 -8.66 10.51
C LEU A 554 -5.78 -8.44 11.12
N SER A 555 -5.91 -7.83 12.32
CA SER A 555 -7.21 -7.57 12.94
C SER A 555 -8.12 -6.69 12.07
N ARG A 556 -7.54 -5.72 11.36
CA ARG A 556 -8.29 -4.84 10.45
C ARG A 556 -8.82 -5.56 9.22
N TYR A 557 -8.25 -6.69 8.79
CA TYR A 557 -8.62 -7.35 7.53
C TYR A 557 -9.39 -8.66 7.80
N THR A 558 -9.01 -9.39 8.84
CA THR A 558 -9.59 -10.68 9.23
C THR A 558 -11.06 -10.64 9.62
N HIS A 559 -11.54 -9.50 10.11
CA HIS A 559 -12.88 -9.35 10.67
C HIS A 559 -13.67 -8.15 10.12
N ARG A 560 -13.20 -7.49 9.05
CA ARG A 560 -14.03 -6.44 8.44
C ARG A 560 -15.27 -7.02 7.78
N VAL A 561 -16.31 -6.20 7.77
CA VAL A 561 -17.56 -6.37 7.02
C VAL A 561 -17.60 -5.39 5.85
N ALA A 562 -18.60 -5.50 4.98
CA ALA A 562 -18.75 -4.66 3.79
C ALA A 562 -18.67 -3.15 4.11
N ILE A 563 -19.26 -2.73 5.24
CA ILE A 563 -19.21 -1.35 5.73
C ILE A 563 -19.26 -1.31 7.27
N ALA A 564 -18.47 -0.44 7.87
CA ALA A 564 -18.51 -0.16 9.30
C ALA A 564 -19.58 0.91 9.59
N ASN A 565 -20.26 0.83 10.75
CA ASN A 565 -21.27 1.81 11.16
C ASN A 565 -20.74 3.25 11.15
N SER A 566 -19.47 3.47 11.53
CA SER A 566 -18.82 4.79 11.50
C SER A 566 -18.69 5.42 10.10
N ARG A 567 -19.00 4.70 9.03
CA ARG A 567 -19.03 5.22 7.66
C ARG A 567 -20.42 5.70 7.23
N LEU A 568 -21.48 5.32 7.94
CA LEU A 568 -22.84 5.77 7.68
C LEU A 568 -23.00 7.20 8.19
N LEU A 569 -23.71 8.04 7.43
CA LEU A 569 -23.89 9.46 7.76
C LEU A 569 -25.35 9.81 8.01
N SER A 570 -26.24 9.41 7.10
CA SER A 570 -27.67 9.67 7.21
C SER A 570 -28.48 8.63 6.43
N MET A 571 -29.76 8.53 6.79
CA MET A 571 -30.78 7.79 6.08
C MET A 571 -32.02 8.68 6.02
N ASP A 572 -32.50 8.97 4.81
CA ASP A 572 -33.68 9.79 4.54
C ASP A 572 -34.48 9.18 3.36
N GLU A 573 -35.51 9.88 2.88
CA GLU A 573 -36.34 9.44 1.75
C GLU A 573 -35.55 9.19 0.45
N ARG A 574 -34.39 9.84 0.27
CA ARG A 574 -33.50 9.64 -0.90
C ARG A 574 -32.66 8.38 -0.75
N GLY A 575 -32.49 7.88 0.48
CA GLY A 575 -31.84 6.62 0.80
C GLY A 575 -30.72 6.75 1.83
N VAL A 576 -29.73 5.86 1.74
CA VAL A 576 -28.62 5.74 2.71
C VAL A 576 -27.38 6.45 2.19
N THR A 577 -26.91 7.44 2.95
CA THR A 577 -25.69 8.19 2.65
C THR A 577 -24.52 7.69 3.49
N PHE A 578 -23.40 7.38 2.84
CA PHE A 578 -22.20 6.91 3.52
C PHE A 578 -20.90 7.43 2.88
N LYS A 579 -19.86 7.56 3.71
CA LYS A 579 -18.51 7.92 3.30
C LYS A 579 -17.91 6.78 2.50
N TRP A 580 -17.55 7.01 1.25
CA TRP A 580 -16.76 6.11 0.42
C TRP A 580 -15.49 6.78 -0.08
N LYS A 581 -14.55 5.98 -0.57
CA LYS A 581 -13.29 6.48 -1.10
C LYS A 581 -13.32 6.41 -2.63
N ASP A 582 -13.40 7.56 -3.30
CA ASP A 582 -13.22 7.64 -4.74
C ASP A 582 -11.72 7.59 -5.07
N TYR A 583 -11.27 6.41 -5.50
CA TYR A 583 -9.88 6.13 -5.83
C TYR A 583 -9.38 6.88 -7.08
N ARG A 584 -10.27 7.50 -7.86
CA ARG A 584 -9.91 8.31 -9.03
C ARG A 584 -9.60 9.77 -8.65
N ARG A 585 -10.00 10.22 -7.45
CA ARG A 585 -9.80 11.60 -6.95
C ARG A 585 -8.69 11.65 -5.90
N LYS A 586 -7.81 12.67 -5.95
CA LYS A 586 -6.67 12.83 -5.01
C LYS A 586 -6.97 13.88 -3.93
N GLY A 587 -6.48 13.69 -2.71
CA GLY A 587 -6.53 14.69 -1.61
C GLY A 587 -7.58 14.42 -0.54
N GLN A 588 -7.95 15.43 0.25
CA GLN A 588 -9.01 15.33 1.26
C GLN A 588 -10.38 15.01 0.61
N ASN A 589 -10.57 15.45 -0.64
CA ASN A 589 -11.73 15.14 -1.48
C ASN A 589 -11.82 13.67 -1.95
N ARG A 590 -10.96 12.76 -1.48
CA ARG A 590 -11.12 11.31 -1.76
C ARG A 590 -12.22 10.68 -0.92
N HIS A 591 -12.51 11.23 0.25
CA HIS A 591 -13.66 10.82 1.05
C HIS A 591 -14.87 11.55 0.49
N GLN A 592 -15.59 10.86 -0.38
CA GLN A 592 -16.83 11.35 -0.95
C GLN A 592 -17.99 10.72 -0.19
N CYS A 593 -19.11 11.40 -0.16
CA CYS A 593 -20.36 10.79 0.24
C CYS A 593 -21.00 10.22 -1.02
N MET A 594 -21.58 9.02 -0.92
CA MET A 594 -22.54 8.56 -1.91
C MET A 594 -23.83 8.25 -1.20
N THR A 595 -24.93 8.55 -1.87
CA THR A 595 -26.27 8.17 -1.46
C THR A 595 -26.72 7.07 -2.40
N LEU A 596 -27.15 5.94 -1.83
CA LEU A 596 -27.79 4.85 -2.56
C LEU A 596 -29.21 4.74 -2.06
N THR A 597 -30.14 4.31 -2.91
CA THR A 597 -31.45 3.88 -2.42
C THR A 597 -31.25 2.79 -1.36
N SER A 598 -32.14 2.71 -0.37
CA SER A 598 -32.04 1.72 0.71
C SER A 598 -31.92 0.29 0.16
N HIS A 599 -32.59 0.01 -0.96
CA HIS A 599 -32.50 -1.26 -1.68
C HIS A 599 -31.14 -1.54 -2.29
N GLU A 600 -30.55 -0.58 -3.02
CA GLU A 600 -29.23 -0.78 -3.62
C GLU A 600 -28.14 -0.85 -2.54
N PHE A 601 -28.30 -0.12 -1.43
CA PHE A 601 -27.44 -0.29 -0.25
C PHE A 601 -27.51 -1.72 0.30
N MET A 602 -28.73 -2.22 0.57
CA MET A 602 -28.93 -3.58 1.09
C MET A 602 -28.43 -4.64 0.10
N ARG A 603 -28.70 -4.49 -1.19
CA ARG A 603 -28.17 -5.34 -2.25
C ARG A 603 -26.65 -5.40 -2.18
N ARG A 604 -25.96 -4.24 -2.23
CA ARG A 604 -24.48 -4.18 -2.17
C ARG A 604 -23.91 -4.76 -0.90
N PHE A 605 -24.56 -4.55 0.25
CA PHE A 605 -24.13 -5.16 1.51
C PHE A 605 -24.23 -6.68 1.44
N LEU A 606 -25.36 -7.20 0.97
CA LEU A 606 -25.66 -8.63 0.91
C LEU A 606 -24.87 -9.38 -0.18
N LEU A 607 -24.29 -8.68 -1.17
CA LEU A 607 -23.35 -9.27 -2.14
C LEU A 607 -22.17 -9.97 -1.44
N HIS A 608 -21.76 -9.47 -0.27
CA HIS A 608 -20.58 -9.93 0.49
C HIS A 608 -20.88 -11.01 1.54
N VAL A 609 -22.14 -11.46 1.61
CA VAL A 609 -22.48 -12.64 2.42
C VAL A 609 -21.82 -13.87 1.81
N LEU A 610 -21.01 -14.54 2.63
CA LEU A 610 -20.26 -15.74 2.25
C LEU A 610 -21.15 -16.97 2.42
N PRO A 611 -20.99 -18.01 1.58
CA PRO A 611 -21.73 -19.26 1.72
C PRO A 611 -21.59 -19.89 3.11
N GLY A 612 -22.61 -20.63 3.55
CA GLY A 612 -22.57 -21.41 4.80
C GLY A 612 -21.34 -22.32 4.84
N GLY A 613 -20.70 -22.45 6.01
CA GLY A 613 -19.48 -23.26 6.19
C GLY A 613 -18.20 -22.70 5.54
N PHE A 614 -18.28 -21.64 4.72
CA PHE A 614 -17.10 -21.12 4.04
C PHE A 614 -16.20 -20.32 4.99
N HIS A 615 -14.96 -20.76 5.22
CA HIS A 615 -14.00 -20.06 6.08
C HIS A 615 -13.31 -18.89 5.34
N ARG A 616 -13.43 -17.68 5.90
CA ARG A 616 -12.80 -16.43 5.40
C ARG A 616 -11.30 -16.38 5.66
N ILE A 617 -10.79 -17.10 6.66
CA ILE A 617 -9.38 -17.14 7.03
C ILE A 617 -8.93 -18.59 6.91
N ARG A 618 -7.79 -18.83 6.26
CA ARG A 618 -7.23 -20.17 6.06
C ARG A 618 -5.72 -20.15 6.30
N HIS A 619 -5.21 -21.22 6.88
CA HIS A 619 -3.78 -21.36 7.19
C HIS A 619 -3.18 -22.52 6.39
N TYR A 620 -1.98 -22.32 5.87
CA TYR A 620 -1.29 -23.27 5.00
C TYR A 620 0.18 -23.43 5.40
N GLY A 621 0.78 -24.53 4.96
CA GLY A 621 2.17 -24.87 5.26
C GLY A 621 2.39 -25.01 6.77
N LEU A 622 3.46 -24.40 7.29
CA LEU A 622 3.79 -24.46 8.72
C LEU A 622 2.72 -23.84 9.63
N ALA A 623 1.85 -22.96 9.09
CA ALA A 623 0.77 -22.34 9.86
C ALA A 623 -0.50 -23.22 9.94
N SER A 624 -0.55 -24.35 9.23
CA SER A 624 -1.72 -25.24 9.19
C SER A 624 -2.06 -25.82 10.57
N ASN A 625 -3.35 -25.93 10.89
CA ASN A 625 -3.80 -26.33 12.24
C ASN A 625 -3.25 -27.69 12.70
N THR A 626 -3.06 -28.64 11.79
CA THR A 626 -2.59 -30.01 12.10
C THR A 626 -1.15 -30.03 12.62
N GLY A 627 -0.29 -29.08 12.22
CA GLY A 627 1.14 -29.08 12.56
C GLY A 627 1.64 -27.79 13.20
N ARG A 628 0.79 -26.75 13.32
CA ARG A 628 1.20 -25.39 13.75
C ARG A 628 2.01 -25.39 15.04
N LYS A 629 1.52 -26.07 16.09
CA LYS A 629 2.21 -26.11 17.39
C LYS A 629 3.63 -26.69 17.26
N LYS A 630 3.76 -27.84 16.61
CA LYS A 630 5.04 -28.52 16.37
C LYS A 630 6.02 -27.63 15.58
N TYR A 631 5.56 -27.08 14.45
CA TYR A 631 6.43 -26.30 13.57
C TYR A 631 6.81 -24.93 14.15
N LEU A 632 5.93 -24.30 14.95
CA LEU A 632 6.26 -23.06 15.64
C LEU A 632 7.27 -23.29 16.77
N ALA A 633 7.13 -24.37 17.54
CA ALA A 633 8.11 -24.74 18.56
C ALA A 633 9.50 -24.96 17.94
N GLN A 634 9.56 -25.78 16.89
CA GLN A 634 10.79 -26.03 16.13
C GLN A 634 11.38 -24.75 15.53
N ALA A 635 10.55 -23.86 14.96
CA ALA A 635 11.04 -22.59 14.44
C ALA A 635 11.59 -21.67 15.52
N ARG A 636 11.01 -21.65 16.73
CA ARG A 636 11.48 -20.85 17.87
C ARG A 636 12.84 -21.31 18.38
N GLU A 637 13.01 -22.63 18.53
CA GLU A 637 14.27 -23.26 18.91
C GLU A 637 15.38 -22.88 17.93
N LEU A 638 15.13 -23.02 16.63
CA LEU A 638 16.10 -22.69 15.58
C LEU A 638 16.39 -21.18 15.45
N LEU A 639 15.44 -20.33 15.84
CA LEU A 639 15.60 -18.87 15.86
C LEU A 639 16.29 -18.38 17.14
N ARG A 640 16.61 -19.27 18.10
CA ARG A 640 17.16 -18.94 19.42
C ARG A 640 16.32 -17.87 20.13
N CYS A 641 15.00 -17.99 19.99
CA CYS A 641 14.09 -17.10 20.67
C CYS A 641 14.11 -17.47 22.15
N GLU A 642 14.57 -16.58 23.03
CA GLU A 642 14.22 -16.65 24.45
C GLU A 642 12.69 -16.70 24.50
N GLU A 643 12.14 -17.70 25.19
CA GLU A 643 10.71 -17.81 25.37
C GLU A 643 10.24 -16.53 26.08
N LEU A 644 9.34 -15.78 25.45
CA LEU A 644 8.45 -14.93 26.23
C LEU A 644 7.61 -15.90 27.05
N ASP A 645 8.02 -16.10 28.30
CA ASP A 645 7.38 -16.95 29.29
C ASP A 645 5.86 -16.72 29.28
N ALA A 646 5.16 -17.56 28.53
CA ALA A 646 3.78 -17.88 28.84
C ALA A 646 3.88 -18.93 29.93
N SER A 647 3.80 -18.47 31.17
CA SER A 647 3.62 -19.30 32.36
C SER A 647 2.56 -20.37 32.10
N THR A 648 3.01 -21.57 31.73
CA THR A 648 2.23 -22.80 31.77
C THR A 648 2.57 -23.48 33.08
N ASP A 649 1.78 -23.23 34.11
CA ASP A 649 1.49 -24.27 35.08
C ASP A 649 0.46 -25.20 34.45
N ALA A 650 0.96 -26.20 33.72
CA ALA A 650 0.22 -27.40 33.37
C ALA A 650 0.55 -28.46 34.41
N GLY A 651 0.06 -28.25 35.64
CA GLY A 651 -0.08 -29.31 36.64
C GLY A 651 -1.43 -29.98 36.46
N THR A 652 -1.44 -31.20 35.95
CA THR A 652 -2.54 -32.16 36.08
C THR A 652 -3.00 -32.19 37.53
N ASN A 653 -4.23 -31.74 37.81
CA ASN A 653 -5.11 -32.29 38.84
C ASN A 653 -6.54 -31.78 38.63
N SER A 654 -7.46 -32.74 38.54
CA SER A 654 -8.90 -32.56 38.59
C SER A 654 -9.31 -31.89 39.91
N VAL A 655 -9.72 -30.62 39.87
CA VAL A 655 -10.44 -29.95 40.97
C VAL A 655 -11.48 -29.00 40.38
N GLU A 656 -12.68 -29.07 40.94
CA GLU A 656 -13.86 -28.25 40.64
C GLU A 656 -13.61 -26.74 40.69
N PRO A 657 -14.44 -25.92 40.01
CA PRO A 657 -14.19 -24.48 39.90
C PRO A 657 -14.55 -23.74 41.20
N THR A 658 -13.57 -23.48 42.05
CA THR A 658 -13.66 -22.44 43.09
C THR A 658 -13.25 -21.09 42.52
N VAL A 659 -14.15 -20.12 42.70
CA VAL A 659 -14.06 -18.74 42.23
C VAL A 659 -13.19 -17.90 43.18
N SER A 660 -12.02 -17.48 42.72
CA SER A 660 -11.23 -16.32 43.20
C SER A 660 -10.03 -16.17 42.27
N GLY A 661 -9.61 -15.05 41.72
CA GLY A 661 -9.89 -13.64 41.95
C GLY A 661 -8.63 -12.90 41.49
N ASP A 662 -8.46 -12.75 40.16
CA ASP A 662 -7.57 -11.78 39.48
C ASP A 662 -7.66 -11.97 37.95
N ALA A 663 -8.88 -11.90 37.42
CA ALA A 663 -9.11 -11.72 36.00
C ALA A 663 -9.36 -10.23 35.73
N PRO A 664 -8.80 -9.63 34.66
CA PRO A 664 -9.10 -8.25 34.30
C PRO A 664 -10.62 -8.09 34.17
N THR A 665 -11.18 -7.15 34.90
CA THR A 665 -12.63 -6.93 34.98
C THR A 665 -13.19 -6.62 33.60
N THR A 666 -14.02 -7.51 33.07
CA THR A 666 -14.52 -7.45 31.68
C THR A 666 -15.47 -6.27 31.45
N PHE A 667 -16.09 -5.76 32.53
CA PHE A 667 -17.04 -4.66 32.51
C PHE A 667 -16.57 -3.53 33.42
N VAL A 668 -16.49 -2.33 32.86
CA VAL A 668 -16.00 -1.12 33.52
C VAL A 668 -17.12 -0.08 33.54
N CYS A 669 -17.30 0.59 34.66
CA CYS A 669 -18.31 1.63 34.84
C CYS A 669 -17.93 2.87 34.03
N PRO A 670 -18.85 3.41 33.20
CA PRO A 670 -18.58 4.60 32.40
C PRO A 670 -18.41 5.88 33.25
N ASP A 671 -18.95 5.91 34.47
CA ASP A 671 -18.96 7.11 35.30
C ASP A 671 -17.74 7.21 36.23
N CYS A 672 -17.26 6.09 36.76
CA CYS A 672 -16.16 6.09 37.75
C CYS A 672 -14.98 5.19 37.38
N GLY A 673 -15.04 4.46 36.27
CA GLY A 673 -14.00 3.49 35.89
C GLY A 673 -13.90 2.25 36.79
N GLY A 674 -14.77 2.12 37.80
CA GLY A 674 -14.80 0.96 38.70
C GLY A 674 -15.35 -0.31 38.04
N PRO A 675 -15.06 -1.51 38.58
CA PRO A 675 -15.54 -2.76 38.02
C PRO A 675 -17.06 -2.90 38.17
N MET A 676 -17.70 -3.50 37.16
CA MET A 676 -19.12 -3.82 37.20
C MET A 676 -19.35 -5.34 37.26
N VAL A 677 -20.34 -5.74 38.06
CA VAL A 677 -20.75 -7.14 38.24
C VAL A 677 -22.13 -7.36 37.63
N ILE A 678 -22.37 -8.57 37.13
CA ILE A 678 -23.69 -8.96 36.62
C ILE A 678 -24.60 -9.25 37.80
N ILE A 679 -25.71 -8.52 37.91
CA ILE A 679 -26.72 -8.70 38.98
C ILE A 679 -27.99 -9.41 38.49
N GLU A 680 -28.25 -9.40 37.18
CA GLU A 680 -29.41 -10.06 36.58
C GLU A 680 -29.07 -10.53 35.16
N VAL A 681 -29.60 -11.67 34.74
CA VAL A 681 -29.55 -12.17 33.35
C VAL A 681 -30.98 -12.46 32.91
N PHE A 682 -31.36 -11.96 31.74
CA PHE A 682 -32.69 -12.17 31.17
C PHE A 682 -32.62 -12.77 29.76
N VAL A 683 -33.57 -13.66 29.48
CA VAL A 683 -33.64 -14.40 28.20
C VAL A 683 -34.30 -13.57 27.10
N PRO A 684 -34.17 -13.96 25.82
CA PRO A 684 -34.87 -13.31 24.70
C PRO A 684 -36.36 -13.06 24.99
N GLY A 685 -36.82 -11.83 24.78
CA GLY A 685 -38.23 -11.44 24.96
C GLY A 685 -38.62 -10.99 26.37
N GLN A 686 -37.70 -11.04 27.34
CA GLN A 686 -37.90 -10.45 28.68
C GLN A 686 -37.23 -9.08 28.79
N LEU A 687 -37.82 -8.18 29.57
CA LEU A 687 -37.20 -6.92 29.99
C LEU A 687 -36.66 -7.09 31.42
N PRO A 688 -35.53 -6.43 31.77
CA PRO A 688 -35.04 -6.45 33.15
C PRO A 688 -36.11 -5.91 34.10
N ARG A 689 -36.25 -6.53 35.28
CA ARG A 689 -37.20 -6.04 36.29
C ARG A 689 -36.80 -4.61 36.68
N ALA A 690 -37.76 -3.70 36.73
CA ALA A 690 -37.53 -2.38 37.31
C ALA A 690 -37.01 -2.55 38.76
N PRO A 691 -36.04 -1.74 39.20
CA PRO A 691 -35.63 -1.78 40.60
C PRO A 691 -36.87 -1.58 41.49
N PRO A 692 -36.99 -2.30 42.61
CA PRO A 692 -38.07 -2.06 43.55
C PRO A 692 -38.08 -0.57 43.92
N MET A 693 -39.25 0.08 43.86
CA MET A 693 -39.35 1.48 44.26
C MET A 693 -38.80 1.61 45.68
N SER A 694 -37.89 2.56 45.88
CA SER A 694 -37.37 2.88 47.20
C SER A 694 -38.56 3.21 48.09
N VAL A 695 -38.72 2.44 49.17
CA VAL A 695 -39.73 2.67 50.20
C VAL A 695 -39.43 4.06 50.80
N GLY A 696 -40.11 5.09 50.33
CA GLY A 696 -39.84 6.47 50.76
C GLY A 696 -40.43 7.59 49.89
N GLU A 697 -40.87 7.32 48.67
CA GLU A 697 -41.63 8.30 47.86
C GLU A 697 -43.08 7.85 47.71
N SER A 698 -43.89 8.24 48.68
CA SER A 698 -45.36 8.17 48.67
C SER A 698 -45.93 9.54 49.00
#